data_AF-A0A445AVM7-F1
#
_entry.id   AF-A0A445AVM7-F1
#
_cell.length_a   1.000
_cell.length_b   1.000
_cell.length_c   1.000
_cell.angle_alpha   90.00
_cell.angle_beta   90.00
_cell.angle_gamma   90.00
#
_symmetry.space_group_name_H-M   'P 1'
#
loop_
_entity.id
_entity.type
_entity.pdbx_description
1 polymer ?
#
loop_
_entity_poly.entity_id
_entity_poly.type
_entity_poly.pdbx_seq_one_letter_code
_entity_poly.pdbx_strand_id
1 'polypeptide(L)'
;MESFREFSLWVLAFCLVFQLGYGFYLPGSYPHKYGVGDELSVKVNSLTSIDTEMPFSYYSLPFCKPEGGVKDSAENLGELLMGDRIENSPYKFKMYTNESEIFLCQVDKLSDEQFKILTKRIDEMYQVNLILDNLPAIRFTKKDEYFLRWTGYPVGIKIQDVYYLFNHLKFNVLVHKYEEPNVARVMGTGDAAEMIPPVGKEGSDKPGYMVVGFEVIPCSIMHNADSVKNLKMYGKYPSPVKCDPATVGMPIKEGQPVAFTYEVTFEESDIKWPSRWDAYLKMEGAKVHWFSILNSLMVITFLAGIVLVIFLRTVRRDLTRYEELDKEAQAQMNEELSGWKLVVGDVFRAPSNPALLCIMVGDGVQILGMAVVTILFAALGFMSPASRGTLITGMIFFYLILGIAAGYVAVRLWRTIGCGDQKGWASVAFKAACFFPGIAFFILTILNFLLWGSHSTGAIPFSLYVILLLLWFCISVPLSLVGGYFGARAPHLEYPVRTNQIPREIPQQRYPSWLLVLGAGTLPFGTLFIELFFIMSSIWMGRVYYVFGFLFIVLILLVVVCAEVSLVLTYMHLCVEDWKWWWKSFFASGSVAIYIFLYSINYLVFDLKSLSGPVSATLYLGYSLLMVLAIMFTTGTVGFLSSFWFVYYLFSSKTLKRGEEMAGGSFATDSVAKERAQQYKGRVTLYVIITCIVAATGGSLFGYDIGISGGVTSMDDFLQKFFPDVYKQKMHAHENNYCKFNSQALAAFTSSLYIAGLVASLIASPVTRKYGRRMSIICGGMSFLVGSALNAAAANLVMLIIGRIMLGVGIGFGNQIILYLRAYIVYLPGISKAVPLYLSEMAPTHLRGGLNMMFQVATTFGIFTANMVNYGTQNIKPWGWRLSLGLAAVPAILMTGGGICLPDTPNSLVNRGLTEKARKLLEKIRGTDDVDAEFQDMVDASELASSIKHPFRNILEKRYRPELVMAIFMPTFQILTGINSILFYAPVLFQTMGFGRTASLYSSALTGGVLASSTFISIATVDRLGRRPLLISGGIQMITCQVIVAIILGVKFGDNRELSKGFSILVVVVICLFVLAFGWSWGPLGWTVPSEIFPLEIRSAGQSITVSVNLLFTFIIAQAFLSLLCSFKFGIFLFFAAWITIMTLFVSVFLPETKGIPIEEMTFMWRRHWFWKRVLPAAA
;
A
#
# COMPACT_ATOMS: atom_id res chain seq x y z
N MET A 1 -28.78 14.09 -20.84
CA MET A 1 -28.76 12.62 -21.03
C MET A 1 -27.92 12.22 -22.25
N GLU A 2 -27.90 13.00 -23.33
CA GLU A 2 -27.13 12.69 -24.55
C GLU A 2 -25.60 12.78 -24.38
N SER A 3 -25.09 13.78 -23.65
CA SER A 3 -23.64 13.92 -23.38
C SER A 3 -23.01 12.72 -22.65
N PHE A 4 -23.78 11.99 -21.86
CA PHE A 4 -23.30 10.79 -21.14
C PHE A 4 -23.19 9.57 -22.06
N ARG A 5 -24.03 9.54 -23.10
CA ARG A 5 -24.04 8.48 -24.12
C ARG A 5 -22.90 8.68 -25.12
N GLU A 6 -22.60 9.93 -25.48
CA GLU A 6 -21.40 10.28 -26.26
C GLU A 6 -20.12 9.96 -25.50
N PHE A 7 -20.03 10.28 -24.21
CA PHE A 7 -18.88 9.93 -23.39
C PHE A 7 -18.68 8.41 -23.28
N SER A 8 -19.76 7.64 -23.14
CA SER A 8 -19.71 6.17 -23.16
C SER A 8 -19.25 5.61 -24.52
N LEU A 9 -19.64 6.25 -25.62
CA LEU A 9 -19.22 5.89 -26.98
C LEU A 9 -17.74 6.22 -27.23
N TRP A 10 -17.26 7.36 -26.71
CA TRP A 10 -15.84 7.71 -26.76
C TRP A 10 -14.98 6.77 -25.90
N VAL A 11 -15.46 6.36 -24.72
CA VAL A 11 -14.77 5.37 -23.88
C VAL A 11 -14.78 3.98 -24.53
N LEU A 12 -15.89 3.57 -25.15
CA LEU A 12 -15.96 2.31 -25.92
C LEU A 12 -15.05 2.35 -27.16
N ALA A 13 -14.99 3.48 -27.86
CA ALA A 13 -14.05 3.67 -28.98
C ALA A 13 -12.59 3.64 -28.50
N PHE A 14 -12.29 4.25 -27.35
CA PHE A 14 -10.97 4.21 -26.74
C PHE A 14 -10.58 2.79 -26.29
N CYS A 15 -11.53 2.02 -25.76
CA CYS A 15 -11.32 0.60 -25.41
C CYS A 15 -11.19 -0.30 -26.64
N LEU A 16 -11.87 0.00 -27.75
CA LEU A 16 -11.76 -0.75 -29.02
C LEU A 16 -10.44 -0.48 -29.74
N VAL A 17 -9.89 0.74 -29.66
CA VAL A 17 -8.56 1.06 -30.21
C VAL A 17 -7.44 0.31 -29.46
N PHE A 18 -7.65 -0.05 -28.19
CA PHE A 18 -6.70 -0.85 -27.40
C PHE A 18 -6.68 -2.35 -27.75
N GLN A 19 -7.57 -2.86 -28.61
CA GLN A 19 -7.53 -4.27 -29.04
C GLN A 19 -6.52 -4.57 -30.16
N LEU A 20 -5.79 -3.57 -30.68
CA LEU A 20 -4.72 -3.77 -31.67
C LEU A 20 -3.30 -3.65 -31.09
N GLY A 21 -3.16 -3.74 -29.76
CA GLY A 21 -1.85 -3.86 -29.13
C GLY A 21 -1.41 -5.33 -29.10
N TYR A 22 -0.37 -5.69 -29.85
CA TYR A 22 0.51 -6.79 -29.44
C TYR A 22 0.84 -6.56 -27.96
N GLY A 23 0.53 -7.56 -27.11
CA GLY A 23 0.74 -7.45 -25.67
C GLY A 23 2.14 -6.91 -25.38
N PHE A 24 2.21 -5.84 -24.58
CA PHE A 24 3.46 -5.22 -24.16
C PHE A 24 4.30 -6.28 -23.42
N TYR A 25 5.28 -6.87 -24.09
CA TYR A 25 6.22 -7.79 -23.47
C TYR A 25 7.10 -6.98 -22.53
N LEU A 26 6.95 -7.18 -21.22
CA LEU A 26 7.91 -6.69 -20.23
C LEU A 26 9.11 -7.64 -20.22
N PRO A 27 10.30 -7.21 -20.71
CA PRO A 27 11.48 -8.07 -20.73
C PRO A 27 11.80 -8.60 -19.33
N GLY A 28 12.01 -9.92 -19.22
CA GLY A 28 12.34 -10.59 -17.95
C GLY A 28 11.15 -10.92 -17.02
N SER A 29 9.91 -10.64 -17.44
CA SER A 29 8.70 -11.00 -16.67
C SER A 29 8.19 -12.44 -16.90
N TYR A 30 8.58 -13.07 -18.02
CA TYR A 30 8.24 -14.45 -18.35
C TYR A 30 9.50 -15.29 -18.61
N PRO A 31 9.50 -16.59 -18.23
CA PRO A 31 10.62 -17.48 -18.46
C PRO A 31 10.76 -17.84 -19.95
N HIS A 32 11.96 -17.70 -20.49
CA HIS A 32 12.29 -18.17 -21.84
C HIS A 32 12.84 -19.60 -21.76
N LYS A 33 12.21 -20.54 -22.47
CA LYS A 33 12.63 -21.95 -22.52
C LYS A 33 13.60 -22.12 -23.69
N TYR A 34 14.82 -22.58 -23.42
CA TYR A 34 15.82 -22.91 -24.45
C TYR A 34 16.00 -24.43 -24.54
N GLY A 35 15.92 -24.99 -25.74
CA GLY A 35 16.29 -26.38 -26.02
C GLY A 35 17.81 -26.57 -26.07
N VAL A 36 18.27 -27.81 -25.89
CA VAL A 36 19.70 -28.15 -26.03
C VAL A 36 20.17 -27.84 -27.46
N GLY A 37 21.19 -27.01 -27.59
CA GLY A 37 21.74 -26.56 -28.87
C GLY A 37 21.13 -25.25 -29.41
N ASP A 38 20.13 -24.66 -28.75
CA ASP A 38 19.60 -23.34 -29.12
C ASP A 38 20.69 -22.26 -28.97
N GLU A 39 20.70 -21.30 -29.88
CA GLU A 39 21.68 -20.21 -29.88
C GLU A 39 21.28 -19.16 -28.83
N LEU A 40 22.12 -18.96 -27.81
CA LEU A 40 21.95 -17.90 -26.82
C LEU A 40 22.68 -16.64 -27.29
N SER A 41 21.95 -15.53 -27.37
CA SER A 41 22.49 -14.24 -27.76
C SER A 41 23.11 -13.52 -26.57
N VAL A 42 24.44 -13.46 -26.51
CA VAL A 42 25.17 -12.61 -25.58
C VAL A 42 25.19 -11.19 -26.13
N LYS A 43 24.75 -10.22 -25.32
CA LYS A 43 24.77 -8.80 -25.66
C LYS A 43 25.89 -8.10 -24.89
N VAL A 44 26.48 -7.08 -25.49
CA VAL A 44 27.44 -6.17 -24.83
C VAL A 44 26.73 -4.85 -24.53
N ASN A 45 27.02 -4.23 -23.39
CA ASN A 45 26.57 -2.88 -23.07
C ASN A 45 27.78 -1.91 -23.06
N SER A 46 27.50 -0.62 -22.97
CA SER A 46 28.50 0.45 -22.81
C SER A 46 29.51 0.11 -21.70
N LEU A 47 30.77 0.47 -21.95
CA LEU A 47 31.86 0.41 -20.98
C LEU A 47 31.58 1.45 -19.88
N THR A 48 31.63 1.03 -18.63
CA THR A 48 31.39 1.90 -17.46
C THR A 48 32.59 1.88 -16.53
N SER A 49 32.87 2.99 -15.86
CA SER A 49 33.92 3.10 -14.86
C SER A 49 33.32 3.59 -13.54
N ILE A 50 33.94 3.20 -12.42
CA ILE A 50 33.60 3.73 -11.09
C ILE A 50 34.30 5.08 -10.85
N ASP A 51 35.41 5.32 -11.56
CA ASP A 51 36.24 6.52 -11.43
C ASP A 51 35.86 7.60 -12.44
N THR A 52 35.11 7.24 -13.49
CA THR A 52 34.57 8.20 -14.48
C THR A 52 33.14 7.84 -14.87
N GLU A 53 32.23 8.80 -14.73
CA GLU A 53 30.77 8.66 -15.01
C GLU A 53 30.44 8.75 -16.51
N MET A 54 31.42 8.57 -17.40
CA MET A 54 31.25 8.69 -18.84
C MET A 54 31.22 7.31 -19.48
N PRO A 55 30.06 6.83 -19.97
CA PRO A 55 30.01 5.59 -20.70
C PRO A 55 30.63 5.76 -22.10
N PHE A 56 31.31 4.72 -22.57
CA PHE A 56 31.84 4.62 -23.94
C PHE A 56 31.33 3.35 -24.61
N SER A 57 31.25 3.35 -25.94
CA SER A 57 30.81 2.15 -26.68
C SER A 57 31.81 1.02 -26.48
N TYR A 58 31.33 -0.21 -26.37
CA TYR A 58 32.18 -1.39 -26.34
C TYR A 58 33.16 -1.42 -27.53
N TYR A 59 32.68 -1.15 -28.74
CA TYR A 59 33.47 -1.13 -29.98
C TYR A 59 34.32 0.15 -30.18
N SER A 60 34.34 1.05 -29.20
CA SER A 60 35.32 2.16 -29.18
C SER A 60 36.73 1.66 -28.91
N LEU A 61 36.84 0.53 -28.20
CA LEU A 61 38.09 -0.21 -28.02
C LEU A 61 38.30 -1.21 -29.16
N PRO A 62 39.55 -1.60 -29.44
CA PRO A 62 39.90 -2.55 -30.50
C PRO A 62 39.52 -3.99 -30.12
N PHE A 63 38.23 -4.26 -29.92
CA PHE A 63 37.65 -5.59 -29.71
C PHE A 63 37.13 -6.20 -31.00
N CYS A 64 36.92 -7.52 -30.99
CA CYS A 64 36.40 -8.27 -32.14
C CYS A 64 34.96 -7.87 -32.50
N LYS A 65 34.71 -7.58 -33.78
CA LYS A 65 33.38 -7.29 -34.31
C LYS A 65 32.68 -8.57 -34.82
N PRO A 66 31.35 -8.67 -34.70
CA PRO A 66 30.60 -9.82 -35.21
C PRO A 66 30.53 -9.82 -36.75
N GLU A 67 30.45 -11.01 -37.38
CA GLU A 67 30.45 -11.18 -38.86
C GLU A 67 29.29 -10.43 -39.56
N GLY A 68 28.15 -10.28 -38.90
CA GLY A 68 26.96 -9.61 -39.43
C GLY A 68 26.89 -8.08 -39.21
N GLY A 69 28.00 -7.48 -38.75
CA GLY A 69 28.05 -6.08 -38.33
C GLY A 69 27.42 -5.83 -36.96
N VAL A 70 27.75 -4.65 -36.40
CA VAL A 70 27.23 -4.21 -35.10
C VAL A 70 25.77 -3.75 -35.28
N LYS A 71 24.87 -4.32 -34.49
CA LYS A 71 23.44 -4.03 -34.46
C LYS A 71 23.03 -3.61 -33.04
N ASP A 72 22.45 -2.41 -32.94
CA ASP A 72 21.86 -1.91 -31.71
C ASP A 72 20.57 -2.72 -31.38
N SER A 73 20.45 -3.17 -30.13
CA SER A 73 19.36 -4.01 -29.61
C SER A 73 18.66 -3.38 -28.39
N ALA A 74 18.67 -2.04 -28.29
CA ALA A 74 18.01 -1.32 -27.20
C ALA A 74 16.50 -1.64 -27.16
N GLU A 75 15.99 -2.06 -25.99
CA GLU A 75 14.61 -2.56 -25.86
C GLU A 75 13.64 -1.49 -25.37
N ASN A 76 14.12 -0.43 -24.69
CA ASN A 76 13.26 0.62 -24.14
C ASN A 76 13.88 2.04 -24.14
N LEU A 77 13.01 3.05 -24.02
CA LEU A 77 13.37 4.47 -24.07
C LEU A 77 14.30 4.89 -22.90
N GLY A 78 14.10 4.31 -21.72
CA GLY A 78 14.86 4.65 -20.52
C GLY A 78 16.30 4.13 -20.54
N GLU A 79 16.56 2.96 -21.14
CA GLU A 79 17.93 2.47 -21.40
C GLU A 79 18.68 3.43 -22.31
N LEU A 80 18.03 3.91 -23.37
CA LEU A 80 18.64 4.88 -24.29
C LEU A 80 18.97 6.21 -23.58
N LEU A 81 18.13 6.65 -22.63
CA LEU A 81 18.37 7.86 -21.83
C LEU A 81 19.47 7.70 -20.79
N MET A 82 19.75 6.46 -20.35
CA MET A 82 20.88 6.18 -19.46
C MET A 82 22.22 6.11 -20.19
N GLY A 83 22.22 6.19 -21.52
CA GLY A 83 23.44 5.99 -22.32
C GLY A 83 23.83 4.51 -22.46
N ASP A 84 22.91 3.60 -22.12
CA ASP A 84 23.09 2.18 -22.35
C ASP A 84 22.98 1.91 -23.85
N ARG A 85 24.05 1.39 -24.43
CA ARG A 85 24.11 1.02 -25.83
C ARG A 85 24.30 -0.48 -25.90
N ILE A 86 23.17 -1.19 -25.87
CA ILE A 86 23.14 -2.64 -25.93
C ILE A 86 23.33 -3.08 -27.38
N GLU A 87 24.47 -3.67 -27.70
CA GLU A 87 24.87 -4.12 -29.03
C GLU A 87 25.02 -5.65 -29.05
N ASN A 88 24.89 -6.27 -30.22
CA ASN A 88 25.16 -7.70 -30.39
C ASN A 88 26.65 -7.99 -30.17
N SER A 89 26.96 -9.03 -29.40
CA SER A 89 28.37 -9.42 -29.17
C SER A 89 28.85 -10.44 -30.21
N PRO A 90 30.18 -10.60 -30.38
CA PRO A 90 30.76 -11.69 -31.16
C PRO A 90 30.68 -13.07 -30.47
N TYR A 91 30.29 -13.14 -29.18
CA TYR A 91 30.22 -14.40 -28.43
C TYR A 91 28.92 -15.14 -28.75
N LYS A 92 29.04 -16.41 -29.13
CA LYS A 92 27.90 -17.27 -29.45
C LYS A 92 27.91 -18.47 -28.54
N PHE A 93 26.87 -18.63 -27.73
CA PHE A 93 26.75 -19.81 -26.89
C PHE A 93 25.68 -20.73 -27.47
N LYS A 94 25.93 -22.04 -27.42
CA LYS A 94 24.91 -23.05 -27.68
C LYS A 94 24.46 -23.62 -26.34
N MET A 95 23.15 -23.60 -26.11
CA MET A 95 22.58 -24.02 -24.83
C MET A 95 23.07 -25.43 -24.44
N TYR A 96 23.61 -25.55 -23.22
CA TYR A 96 24.09 -26.81 -22.63
C TYR A 96 25.20 -27.51 -23.44
N THR A 97 26.00 -26.76 -24.20
CA THR A 97 27.14 -27.29 -24.97
C THR A 97 28.42 -26.63 -24.48
N ASN A 98 29.25 -27.37 -23.73
CA ASN A 98 30.54 -26.88 -23.26
C ASN A 98 31.51 -26.78 -24.44
N GLU A 99 32.04 -25.59 -24.70
CA GLU A 99 33.02 -25.35 -25.76
C GLU A 99 34.22 -24.62 -25.13
N SER A 100 35.43 -25.11 -25.39
CA SER A 100 36.67 -24.54 -24.83
C SER A 100 37.61 -24.08 -25.95
N GLU A 101 38.47 -23.12 -25.63
CA GLU A 101 39.57 -22.65 -26.50
C GLU A 101 39.09 -22.12 -27.85
N ILE A 102 37.96 -21.43 -27.88
CA ILE A 102 37.40 -20.90 -29.13
C ILE A 102 38.13 -19.61 -29.50
N PHE A 103 38.59 -19.52 -30.74
CA PHE A 103 39.18 -18.32 -31.31
C PHE A 103 38.10 -17.35 -31.81
N LEU A 104 38.13 -16.09 -31.34
CA LEU A 104 37.26 -15.03 -31.86
C LEU A 104 37.90 -14.37 -33.08
N CYS A 105 38.96 -13.61 -32.85
CA CYS A 105 39.61 -12.84 -33.89
C CYS A 105 41.01 -12.42 -33.45
N GLN A 106 41.82 -12.05 -34.44
CA GLN A 106 43.05 -11.32 -34.24
C GLN A 106 42.84 -9.89 -34.71
N VAL A 107 43.11 -8.94 -33.82
CA VAL A 107 43.06 -7.53 -34.15
C VAL A 107 44.41 -7.12 -34.73
N ASP A 108 44.37 -6.27 -35.76
CA ASP A 108 45.56 -5.72 -36.42
C ASP A 108 46.46 -4.95 -35.44
N LYS A 109 47.66 -4.61 -35.90
CA LYS A 109 48.65 -3.86 -35.10
C LYS A 109 48.02 -2.60 -34.51
N LEU A 110 48.04 -2.47 -33.19
CA LEU A 110 47.55 -1.32 -32.45
C LEU A 110 48.22 -0.03 -32.94
N SER A 111 47.43 0.96 -33.37
CA SER A 111 47.93 2.30 -33.68
C SER A 111 48.33 3.05 -32.40
N ASP A 112 49.17 4.08 -32.51
CA ASP A 112 49.58 4.93 -31.36
C ASP A 112 48.36 5.52 -30.62
N GLU A 113 47.35 5.97 -31.37
CA GLU A 113 46.11 6.50 -30.81
C GLU A 113 45.30 5.42 -30.06
N GLN A 114 45.16 4.22 -30.63
CA GLN A 114 44.46 3.10 -29.98
C GLN A 114 45.18 2.63 -28.72
N PHE A 115 46.52 2.60 -28.74
CA PHE A 115 47.33 2.26 -27.59
C PHE A 115 47.16 3.26 -26.44
N LYS A 116 47.17 4.57 -26.74
CA LYS A 116 46.92 5.64 -25.75
C LYS A 116 45.50 5.57 -25.17
N ILE A 117 44.49 5.33 -26.01
CA ILE A 117 43.11 5.18 -25.54
C ILE A 117 42.99 3.94 -24.63
N LEU A 118 43.54 2.80 -25.04
CA LEU A 118 43.46 1.55 -24.30
C LEU A 118 44.15 1.64 -22.93
N THR A 119 45.37 2.19 -22.87
CA THR A 119 46.10 2.39 -21.60
C THR A 119 45.37 3.36 -20.68
N LYS A 120 44.84 4.47 -21.23
CA LYS A 120 44.00 5.42 -20.49
C LYS A 120 42.75 4.76 -19.89
N ARG A 121 42.05 3.90 -20.65
CA ARG A 121 40.85 3.19 -20.14
C ARG A 121 41.18 2.16 -19.07
N ILE A 122 42.38 1.58 -19.09
CA ILE A 122 42.85 0.69 -18.03
C ILE A 122 43.16 1.49 -16.76
N ASP A 123 43.81 2.65 -16.88
CA ASP A 123 44.06 3.55 -15.74
C ASP A 123 42.77 4.06 -15.11
N GLU A 124 41.77 4.38 -15.93
CA GLU A 124 40.43 4.82 -15.49
C GLU A 124 39.52 3.65 -15.07
N MET A 125 40.04 2.42 -14.93
CA MET A 125 39.32 1.25 -14.39
C MET A 125 37.98 0.92 -15.12
N TYR A 126 37.94 1.09 -16.44
CA TYR A 126 36.74 0.74 -17.23
C TYR A 126 36.43 -0.75 -17.16
N GLN A 127 35.14 -1.05 -17.01
CA GLN A 127 34.57 -2.38 -16.97
C GLN A 127 33.72 -2.65 -18.20
N VAL A 128 33.84 -3.86 -18.71
CA VAL A 128 33.04 -4.43 -19.78
C VAL A 128 31.80 -5.09 -19.17
N ASN A 129 30.63 -4.66 -19.64
CA ASN A 129 29.34 -5.16 -19.21
C ASN A 129 28.78 -6.12 -20.26
N LEU A 130 28.58 -7.38 -19.88
CA LEU A 130 27.97 -8.41 -20.72
C LEU A 130 26.60 -8.80 -20.16
N ILE A 131 25.65 -9.09 -21.04
CA ILE A 131 24.27 -9.43 -20.69
C ILE A 131 23.87 -10.72 -21.40
N LEU A 132 23.30 -11.67 -20.65
CA LEU A 132 22.76 -12.93 -21.15
C LEU A 132 21.37 -13.16 -20.53
N ASP A 133 20.32 -13.30 -21.35
CA ASP A 133 18.94 -13.50 -20.88
C ASP A 133 18.47 -12.45 -19.83
N ASN A 134 18.86 -11.19 -20.06
CA ASN A 134 18.68 -10.03 -19.15
C ASN A 134 19.47 -10.10 -17.82
N LEU A 135 20.34 -11.09 -17.62
CA LEU A 135 21.25 -11.15 -16.47
C LEU A 135 22.61 -10.53 -16.81
N PRO A 136 23.15 -9.63 -15.97
CA PRO A 136 24.50 -9.14 -16.13
C PRO A 136 25.54 -10.21 -15.78
N ALA A 137 26.69 -10.20 -16.44
CA ALA A 137 27.81 -11.04 -16.06
C ALA A 137 28.36 -10.63 -14.70
N ILE A 138 28.63 -11.61 -13.83
CA ILE A 138 29.26 -11.37 -12.52
C ILE A 138 30.65 -11.98 -12.42
N ARG A 139 31.53 -11.26 -11.73
CA ARG A 139 32.89 -11.68 -11.39
C ARG A 139 33.02 -11.79 -9.87
N PHE A 140 33.69 -12.83 -9.41
CA PHE A 140 34.07 -12.99 -8.00
C PHE A 140 35.56 -12.67 -7.81
N THR A 141 35.88 -11.85 -6.82
CA THR A 141 37.26 -11.55 -6.41
C THR A 141 37.46 -11.92 -4.95
N LYS A 142 38.51 -12.68 -4.64
CA LYS A 142 38.86 -13.03 -3.26
C LYS A 142 39.73 -11.92 -2.66
N LYS A 143 39.27 -11.27 -1.59
CA LYS A 143 40.05 -10.29 -0.81
C LYS A 143 39.96 -10.67 0.66
N ASP A 144 41.09 -11.03 1.27
CA ASP A 144 41.25 -11.29 2.71
C ASP A 144 40.09 -12.10 3.34
N GLU A 145 39.88 -13.33 2.85
CA GLU A 145 38.82 -14.31 3.21
C GLU A 145 37.37 -14.05 2.73
N TYR A 146 37.04 -12.88 2.16
CA TYR A 146 35.71 -12.61 1.60
C TYR A 146 35.71 -12.61 0.07
N PHE A 147 34.63 -13.12 -0.54
CA PHE A 147 34.40 -13.01 -1.99
C PHE A 147 33.63 -11.71 -2.30
N LEU A 148 34.32 -10.73 -2.85
CA LEU A 148 33.68 -9.53 -3.42
C LEU A 148 33.06 -9.86 -4.77
N ARG A 149 31.83 -9.40 -5.00
CA ARG A 149 31.11 -9.53 -6.27
C ARG A 149 31.18 -8.22 -7.06
N TRP A 150 31.48 -8.33 -8.35
CA TRP A 150 31.48 -7.23 -9.31
C TRP A 150 30.61 -7.56 -10.49
N THR A 151 29.93 -6.55 -11.06
CA THR A 151 29.23 -6.65 -12.33
C THR A 151 30.21 -6.35 -13.46
N GLY A 152 30.29 -7.22 -14.46
CA GLY A 152 31.24 -7.10 -15.56
C GLY A 152 32.68 -7.46 -15.18
N TYR A 153 33.62 -7.13 -16.06
CA TYR A 153 35.05 -7.36 -15.85
C TYR A 153 35.89 -6.16 -16.33
N PRO A 154 36.99 -5.78 -15.67
CA PRO A 154 37.84 -4.69 -16.11
C PRO A 154 38.51 -5.00 -17.45
N VAL A 155 38.78 -3.97 -18.26
CA VAL A 155 39.47 -4.14 -19.56
C VAL A 155 40.87 -4.72 -19.40
N GLY A 156 41.60 -4.28 -18.37
CA GLY A 156 42.99 -4.70 -18.10
C GLY A 156 43.43 -4.36 -16.68
N ILE A 157 44.72 -4.55 -16.39
CA ILE A 157 45.33 -4.21 -15.11
C ILE A 157 46.74 -3.65 -15.32
N LYS A 158 47.15 -2.71 -14.45
CA LYS A 158 48.51 -2.16 -14.42
C LYS A 158 49.29 -2.78 -13.26
N ILE A 159 50.44 -3.39 -13.54
CA ILE A 159 51.34 -3.98 -12.54
C ILE A 159 52.76 -3.48 -12.81
N GLN A 160 53.41 -2.86 -11.81
CA GLN A 160 54.80 -2.36 -11.92
C GLN A 160 55.06 -1.52 -13.19
N ASP A 161 54.16 -0.57 -13.48
CA ASP A 161 54.16 0.30 -14.68
C ASP A 161 54.01 -0.37 -16.06
N VAL A 162 53.69 -1.67 -16.09
CA VAL A 162 53.32 -2.38 -17.33
C VAL A 162 51.81 -2.61 -17.38
N TYR A 163 51.19 -2.31 -18.52
CA TYR A 163 49.77 -2.54 -18.77
C TYR A 163 49.54 -3.93 -19.33
N TYR A 164 48.57 -4.66 -18.78
CA TYR A 164 48.16 -5.98 -19.21
C TYR A 164 46.69 -5.98 -19.63
N LEU A 165 46.36 -6.67 -20.72
CA LEU A 165 45.00 -6.77 -21.24
C LEU A 165 44.38 -8.14 -20.92
N PHE A 166 43.10 -8.17 -20.56
CA PHE A 166 42.33 -9.41 -20.47
C PHE A 166 41.77 -9.78 -21.85
N ASN A 167 42.36 -10.77 -22.48
CA ASN A 167 42.05 -11.20 -23.85
C ASN A 167 41.46 -12.62 -23.94
N HIS A 168 41.48 -13.38 -22.84
CA HIS A 168 40.82 -14.67 -22.73
C HIS A 168 39.69 -14.61 -21.69
N LEU A 169 38.48 -15.03 -22.06
CA LEU A 169 37.31 -15.02 -21.17
C LEU A 169 36.78 -16.43 -20.95
N LYS A 170 36.61 -16.81 -19.69
CA LYS A 170 35.89 -18.02 -19.29
C LYS A 170 34.51 -17.66 -18.77
N PHE A 171 33.47 -18.17 -19.41
CA PHE A 171 32.08 -17.96 -19.03
C PHE A 171 31.52 -19.19 -18.31
N ASN A 172 30.87 -18.98 -17.17
CA ASN A 172 30.10 -20.01 -16.50
C ASN A 172 28.61 -19.64 -16.55
N VAL A 173 27.79 -20.44 -17.23
CA VAL A 173 26.35 -20.22 -17.37
C VAL A 173 25.63 -21.21 -16.47
N LEU A 174 25.00 -20.69 -15.42
CA LEU A 174 24.18 -21.50 -14.53
C LEU A 174 22.81 -21.70 -15.16
N VAL A 175 22.41 -22.95 -15.34
CA VAL A 175 21.14 -23.34 -15.95
C VAL A 175 20.29 -24.12 -14.96
N HIS A 176 18.98 -23.95 -15.06
CA HIS A 176 17.99 -24.71 -14.31
C HIS A 176 17.07 -25.43 -15.28
N LYS A 177 16.76 -26.68 -15.00
CA LYS A 177 15.84 -27.46 -15.83
C LYS A 177 14.45 -26.83 -15.81
N TYR A 178 13.84 -26.67 -16.98
CA TYR A 178 12.47 -26.20 -17.11
C TYR A 178 11.52 -27.30 -16.63
N GLU A 179 11.11 -27.21 -15.37
CA GLU A 179 9.94 -27.94 -14.89
C GLU A 179 8.71 -27.28 -15.49
N GLU A 180 8.02 -27.95 -16.41
CA GLU A 180 6.75 -27.46 -16.93
C GLU A 180 5.81 -27.17 -15.76
N PRO A 181 5.37 -25.92 -15.57
CA PRO A 181 4.26 -25.70 -14.68
C PRO A 181 3.07 -26.44 -15.30
N ASN A 182 2.49 -27.39 -14.56
CA ASN A 182 1.21 -28.03 -14.89
C ASN A 182 0.05 -27.04 -15.18
N VAL A 183 0.32 -25.73 -15.12
CA VAL A 183 -0.53 -24.60 -15.47
C VAL A 183 -0.64 -24.41 -16.99
N ALA A 184 0.37 -24.73 -17.80
CA ALA A 184 0.36 -24.45 -19.24
C ALA A 184 -0.54 -25.41 -20.05
N ARG A 185 -0.83 -26.61 -19.54
CA ARG A 185 -1.79 -27.54 -20.16
C ARG A 185 -3.26 -27.11 -20.00
N VAL A 186 -3.56 -26.07 -19.23
CA VAL A 186 -4.93 -25.67 -18.83
C VAL A 186 -5.39 -24.36 -19.50
N MET A 187 -4.59 -23.73 -20.36
CA MET A 187 -5.01 -22.57 -21.17
C MET A 187 -5.30 -22.89 -22.64
N GLY A 188 -5.60 -24.16 -22.95
CA GLY A 188 -6.34 -24.51 -24.17
C GLY A 188 -7.83 -24.57 -23.85
N THR A 189 -8.53 -23.44 -23.82
CA THR A 189 -9.98 -23.47 -24.03
C THR A 189 -10.22 -24.04 -25.42
N GLY A 190 -10.98 -25.13 -25.48
CA GLY A 190 -11.50 -25.66 -26.73
C GLY A 190 -12.15 -24.55 -27.58
N ASP A 191 -12.00 -24.71 -28.89
CA ASP A 191 -12.68 -24.00 -29.98
C ASP A 191 -12.06 -22.73 -30.57
N ALA A 192 -10.77 -22.44 -30.33
CA ALA A 192 -10.06 -21.40 -31.13
C ALA A 192 -8.64 -21.77 -31.59
N ALA A 193 -8.18 -23.00 -31.37
CA ALA A 193 -6.82 -23.44 -31.73
C ALA A 193 -6.71 -24.18 -33.08
N GLU A 194 -7.74 -24.14 -33.93
CA GLU A 194 -7.70 -24.79 -35.27
C GLU A 194 -7.39 -23.85 -36.45
N MET A 195 -7.10 -22.56 -36.24
CA MET A 195 -6.90 -21.61 -37.36
C MET A 195 -5.51 -20.96 -37.47
N ILE A 196 -4.49 -21.46 -36.76
CA ILE A 196 -3.10 -21.05 -37.01
C ILE A 196 -2.26 -22.33 -37.11
N PRO A 197 -1.88 -22.77 -38.32
CA PRO A 197 -1.04 -23.95 -38.44
C PRO A 197 0.34 -23.64 -37.83
N PRO A 198 0.84 -24.47 -36.90
CA PRO A 198 2.24 -24.39 -36.50
C PRO A 198 3.07 -24.86 -37.68
N VAL A 199 3.62 -23.92 -38.42
CA VAL A 199 4.62 -24.22 -39.44
C VAL A 199 5.88 -24.70 -38.72
N GLY A 200 6.11 -26.01 -38.79
CA GLY A 200 7.44 -26.60 -38.86
C GLY A 200 8.10 -27.03 -37.56
N LYS A 201 7.72 -28.22 -37.07
CA LYS A 201 8.54 -29.46 -37.04
C LYS A 201 8.20 -30.31 -35.81
N GLU A 202 7.62 -31.46 -36.11
CA GLU A 202 7.56 -32.61 -35.22
C GLU A 202 8.97 -32.98 -34.73
N GLY A 203 9.08 -33.19 -33.42
CA GLY A 203 10.26 -33.78 -32.77
C GLY A 203 10.99 -32.86 -31.80
N SER A 204 10.52 -32.77 -30.56
CA SER A 204 11.40 -33.05 -29.40
C SER A 204 10.67 -32.97 -28.06
N ASP A 205 10.51 -34.13 -27.44
CA ASP A 205 10.37 -34.27 -25.98
C ASP A 205 11.76 -34.04 -25.33
N LYS A 206 12.40 -32.89 -25.63
CA LYS A 206 13.72 -32.53 -25.08
C LYS A 206 13.52 -31.66 -23.84
N PRO A 207 14.27 -31.91 -22.74
CA PRO A 207 14.24 -31.03 -21.59
C PRO A 207 14.69 -29.63 -22.02
N GLY A 208 13.82 -28.64 -21.81
CA GLY A 208 14.20 -27.25 -21.93
C GLY A 208 14.96 -26.81 -20.68
N TYR A 209 15.88 -25.88 -20.84
CA TYR A 209 16.65 -25.29 -19.76
C TYR A 209 16.42 -23.78 -19.75
N MET A 210 16.53 -23.16 -18.57
CA MET A 210 16.46 -21.72 -18.36
C MET A 210 17.80 -21.23 -17.81
N VAL A 211 18.21 -20.03 -18.21
CA VAL A 211 19.39 -19.38 -17.65
C VAL A 211 19.03 -18.73 -16.30
N VAL A 212 19.77 -19.10 -15.26
CA VAL A 212 19.55 -18.64 -13.87
C VAL A 212 20.76 -17.93 -13.27
N GLY A 213 21.91 -17.97 -13.92
CA GLY A 213 23.10 -17.22 -13.53
C GLY A 213 24.11 -17.11 -14.67
N PHE A 214 24.92 -16.06 -14.62
CA PHE A 214 25.93 -15.77 -15.65
C PHE A 214 27.18 -15.19 -15.02
N GLU A 215 28.27 -15.96 -15.03
CA GLU A 215 29.55 -15.60 -14.41
C GLU A 215 30.67 -15.48 -15.46
N VAL A 216 31.64 -14.60 -15.21
CA VAL A 216 32.79 -14.38 -16.08
C VAL A 216 34.09 -14.35 -15.29
N ILE A 217 35.10 -15.05 -15.81
CA ILE A 217 36.45 -15.10 -15.28
C ILE A 217 37.40 -14.58 -16.38
N PRO A 218 37.95 -13.35 -16.23
CA PRO A 218 38.88 -12.78 -17.19
C PRO A 218 40.32 -13.25 -16.95
N CYS A 219 41.03 -13.60 -18.02
CA CYS A 219 42.43 -14.03 -18.01
C CYS A 219 43.27 -13.28 -19.06
N SER A 220 44.54 -13.04 -18.75
CA SER A 220 45.49 -12.36 -19.64
C SER A 220 46.52 -13.35 -20.14
N ILE A 221 46.52 -13.64 -21.45
CA ILE A 221 47.28 -14.77 -22.03
C ILE A 221 47.98 -14.32 -23.30
N MET A 222 49.28 -14.62 -23.41
CA MET A 222 50.04 -14.36 -24.64
C MET A 222 49.83 -15.51 -25.63
N HIS A 223 49.10 -15.26 -26.72
CA HIS A 223 48.91 -16.22 -27.79
C HIS A 223 50.11 -16.27 -28.73
N ASN A 224 50.42 -17.44 -29.28
CA ASN A 224 51.54 -17.60 -30.21
C ASN A 224 51.14 -17.10 -31.61
N ALA A 225 51.89 -16.16 -32.17
CA ALA A 225 51.55 -15.47 -33.41
C ALA A 225 51.44 -16.40 -34.64
N ASP A 226 52.18 -17.52 -34.64
CA ASP A 226 52.16 -18.48 -35.76
C ASP A 226 50.94 -19.43 -35.72
N SER A 227 50.39 -19.68 -34.53
CA SER A 227 49.18 -20.50 -34.36
C SER A 227 47.90 -19.77 -34.77
N VAL A 228 47.94 -18.44 -34.92
CA VAL A 228 46.75 -17.60 -35.13
C VAL A 228 46.50 -17.24 -36.60
N LYS A 229 47.55 -17.21 -37.44
CA LYS A 229 47.48 -16.72 -38.85
C LYS A 229 46.45 -17.43 -39.76
N ASN A 230 46.09 -18.68 -39.47
CA ASN A 230 45.18 -19.49 -40.31
C ASN A 230 43.85 -19.86 -39.61
N LEU A 231 43.55 -19.31 -38.44
CA LEU A 231 42.31 -19.61 -37.70
C LEU A 231 41.17 -18.70 -38.17
N LYS A 232 40.02 -19.30 -38.47
CA LYS A 232 38.76 -18.58 -38.70
C LYS A 232 38.03 -18.36 -37.38
N MET A 233 37.19 -17.32 -37.33
CA MET A 233 36.33 -17.03 -36.18
C MET A 233 35.50 -18.27 -35.81
N TYR A 234 35.39 -18.56 -34.51
CA TYR A 234 34.81 -19.77 -33.93
C TYR A 234 35.58 -21.08 -34.16
N GLY A 235 36.82 -21.02 -34.68
CA GLY A 235 37.71 -22.18 -34.76
C GLY A 235 38.30 -22.56 -33.39
N LYS A 236 38.70 -23.83 -33.23
CA LYS A 236 39.37 -24.29 -32.01
C LYS A 236 40.86 -23.90 -32.02
N TYR A 237 41.33 -23.26 -30.95
CA TYR A 237 42.72 -22.87 -30.78
C TYR A 237 43.59 -24.12 -30.48
N PRO A 238 44.75 -24.29 -31.14
CA PRO A 238 45.47 -25.57 -31.16
C PRO A 238 46.27 -25.91 -29.89
N SER A 239 46.43 -24.99 -28.93
CA SER A 239 47.18 -25.23 -27.69
C SER A 239 46.32 -25.01 -26.45
N PRO A 240 46.42 -25.87 -25.42
CA PRO A 240 45.56 -25.77 -24.25
C PRO A 240 45.82 -24.50 -23.44
N VAL A 241 44.75 -23.78 -23.14
CA VAL A 241 44.80 -22.47 -22.50
C VAL A 241 44.51 -22.64 -21.01
N LYS A 242 45.50 -22.36 -20.14
CA LYS A 242 45.31 -22.38 -18.68
C LYS A 242 44.95 -20.98 -18.18
N CYS A 243 43.69 -20.77 -17.84
CA CYS A 243 43.18 -19.51 -17.31
C CYS A 243 43.36 -19.47 -15.77
N ASP A 244 44.43 -18.83 -15.31
CA ASP A 244 44.66 -18.53 -13.88
C ASP A 244 44.48 -17.01 -13.64
N PRO A 245 43.46 -16.59 -12.87
CA PRO A 245 43.18 -15.18 -12.58
C PRO A 245 44.31 -14.43 -11.88
N ALA A 246 45.25 -15.13 -11.24
CA ALA A 246 46.38 -14.51 -10.53
C ALA A 246 47.57 -14.17 -11.43
N THR A 247 47.62 -14.74 -12.63
CA THR A 247 48.76 -14.57 -13.57
C THR A 247 48.40 -13.65 -14.73
N VAL A 248 49.31 -12.72 -15.06
CA VAL A 248 49.16 -11.83 -16.22
C VAL A 248 50.19 -12.19 -17.29
N GLY A 249 49.70 -12.51 -18.50
CA GLY A 249 50.54 -13.02 -19.59
C GLY A 249 50.74 -12.06 -20.77
N MET A 250 49.80 -11.15 -21.04
CA MET A 250 49.81 -10.32 -22.25
C MET A 250 50.11 -8.83 -21.93
N PRO A 251 51.38 -8.38 -22.00
CA PRO A 251 51.72 -6.97 -21.88
C PRO A 251 51.34 -6.21 -23.16
N ILE A 252 50.81 -5.00 -23.01
CA ILE A 252 50.41 -4.16 -24.14
C ILE A 252 51.65 -3.38 -24.63
N LYS A 253 52.03 -3.56 -25.90
CA LYS A 253 53.13 -2.82 -26.56
C LYS A 253 52.68 -2.25 -27.90
N GLU A 254 53.26 -1.13 -28.30
CA GLU A 254 53.00 -0.48 -29.58
C GLU A 254 53.28 -1.43 -30.76
N GLY A 255 52.35 -1.50 -31.72
CA GLY A 255 52.51 -2.29 -32.94
C GLY A 255 52.40 -3.82 -32.79
N GLN A 256 52.05 -4.35 -31.62
CA GLN A 256 51.77 -5.78 -31.43
C GLN A 256 50.29 -6.11 -31.69
N PRO A 257 49.98 -7.19 -32.45
CA PRO A 257 48.61 -7.65 -32.64
C PRO A 257 48.10 -8.39 -31.40
N VAL A 258 46.79 -8.35 -31.17
CA VAL A 258 46.14 -9.00 -30.02
C VAL A 258 45.15 -10.04 -30.52
N ALA A 259 45.26 -11.27 -30.00
CA ALA A 259 44.29 -12.34 -30.27
C ALA A 259 43.34 -12.51 -29.09
N PHE A 260 42.05 -12.67 -29.38
CA PHE A 260 40.99 -12.90 -28.39
C PHE A 260 40.47 -14.33 -28.48
N THR A 261 40.29 -14.97 -27.33
CA THR A 261 39.76 -16.34 -27.21
C THR A 261 38.76 -16.43 -26.06
N TYR A 262 37.90 -17.44 -26.06
CA TYR A 262 36.95 -17.67 -24.96
C TYR A 262 36.64 -19.16 -24.75
N GLU A 263 36.09 -19.47 -23.58
CA GLU A 263 35.50 -20.77 -23.26
C GLU A 263 34.16 -20.57 -22.53
N VAL A 264 33.24 -21.53 -22.70
CA VAL A 264 31.93 -21.53 -22.05
C VAL A 264 31.68 -22.87 -21.38
N THR A 265 31.31 -22.82 -20.10
CA THR A 265 30.89 -23.96 -19.28
C THR A 265 29.46 -23.76 -18.82
N PHE A 266 28.64 -24.81 -18.92
CA PHE A 266 27.29 -24.85 -18.39
C PHE A 266 27.25 -25.70 -17.13
N GLU A 267 26.70 -25.16 -16.05
CA GLU A 267 26.53 -25.86 -14.77
C GLU A 267 25.06 -25.85 -14.37
N GLU A 268 24.54 -27.00 -13.95
CA GLU A 268 23.16 -27.10 -13.45
C GLU A 268 23.10 -26.57 -12.01
N SER A 269 22.14 -25.68 -11.74
CA SER A 269 21.97 -25.03 -10.44
C SER A 269 20.56 -25.25 -9.88
N ASP A 270 20.45 -25.38 -8.56
CA ASP A 270 19.17 -25.50 -7.84
C ASP A 270 18.40 -24.17 -7.74
N ILE A 271 18.97 -23.07 -8.24
CA ILE A 271 18.33 -21.76 -8.25
C ILE A 271 17.15 -21.79 -9.22
N LYS A 272 15.94 -21.62 -8.69
CA LYS A 272 14.73 -21.50 -9.52
C LYS A 272 14.73 -20.18 -10.29
N TRP A 273 14.09 -20.16 -11.45
CA TRP A 273 13.97 -18.95 -12.29
C TRP A 273 13.44 -17.71 -11.55
N PRO A 274 12.41 -17.77 -10.67
CA PRO A 274 11.94 -16.59 -9.93
C PRO A 274 12.98 -16.01 -8.96
N SER A 275 13.86 -16.85 -8.40
CA SER A 275 14.90 -16.47 -7.45
C SER A 275 16.25 -16.12 -8.11
N ARG A 276 16.33 -16.16 -9.45
CA ARG A 276 17.60 -15.96 -10.18
C ARG A 276 18.26 -14.61 -9.88
N TRP A 277 17.44 -13.60 -9.58
CA TRP A 277 17.91 -12.26 -9.25
C TRP A 277 18.38 -12.11 -7.79
N ASP A 278 18.03 -13.02 -6.88
CA ASP A 278 18.37 -12.88 -5.45
C ASP A 278 19.88 -12.87 -5.21
N ALA A 279 20.64 -13.62 -6.02
CA ALA A 279 22.11 -13.61 -5.97
C ALA A 279 22.70 -12.25 -6.40
N TYR A 280 22.04 -11.54 -7.30
CA TYR A 280 22.45 -10.23 -7.80
C TYR A 280 22.01 -9.08 -6.88
N LEU A 281 20.95 -9.28 -6.09
CA LEU A 281 20.25 -8.22 -5.35
C LEU A 281 20.51 -8.21 -3.82
N LYS A 282 21.27 -9.18 -3.29
CA LYS A 282 21.53 -9.30 -1.84
C LYS A 282 22.50 -8.21 -1.34
N MET A 283 21.96 -7.18 -0.68
CA MET A 283 22.72 -6.16 0.05
C MET A 283 22.85 -6.48 1.55
N GLU A 284 24.05 -6.32 2.10
CA GLU A 284 24.27 -6.30 3.55
C GLU A 284 23.88 -4.92 4.11
N GLY A 285 23.02 -4.87 5.13
CA GLY A 285 22.67 -3.58 5.76
C GLY A 285 21.21 -3.36 6.17
N ALA A 286 20.31 -4.35 6.05
CA ALA A 286 18.89 -4.21 6.42
C ALA A 286 18.65 -3.57 7.81
N LYS A 287 19.56 -3.77 8.78
CA LYS A 287 19.49 -3.18 10.12
C LYS A 287 19.59 -1.65 10.11
N VAL A 288 20.33 -1.06 9.17
CA VAL A 288 20.53 0.40 9.07
C VAL A 288 19.27 1.11 8.58
N HIS A 289 18.51 0.48 7.67
CA HIS A 289 17.20 1.02 7.23
C HIS A 289 16.18 1.07 8.37
N TRP A 290 16.13 0.04 9.23
CA TRP A 290 15.28 0.04 10.43
C TRP A 290 15.64 1.15 11.41
N PHE A 291 16.94 1.45 11.56
CA PHE A 291 17.40 2.56 12.40
C PHE A 291 16.91 3.92 11.88
N SER A 292 16.94 4.13 10.56
CA SER A 292 16.40 5.35 9.92
C SER A 292 14.90 5.53 10.17
N ILE A 293 14.12 4.44 10.06
CA ILE A 293 12.66 4.48 10.31
C ILE A 293 12.37 4.84 11.77
N LEU A 294 13.06 4.25 12.73
CA LEU A 294 12.86 4.56 14.15
C LEU A 294 13.19 6.02 14.48
N ASN A 295 14.30 6.55 13.94
CA ASN A 295 14.67 7.95 14.12
C ASN A 295 13.62 8.90 13.51
N SER A 296 13.10 8.57 12.33
CA SER A 296 12.08 9.36 11.65
C SER A 296 10.74 9.36 12.40
N LEU A 297 10.33 8.22 12.97
CA LEU A 297 9.14 8.12 13.83
C LEU A 297 9.27 8.96 15.10
N MET A 298 10.46 9.03 15.69
CA MET A 298 10.72 9.90 16.84
C MET A 298 10.52 11.38 16.49
N VAL A 299 11.05 11.85 15.36
CA VAL A 299 10.87 13.24 14.90
C VAL A 299 9.40 13.55 14.64
N ILE A 300 8.65 12.65 14.00
CA ILE A 300 7.21 12.80 13.74
C ILE A 300 6.44 12.89 15.05
N THR A 301 6.65 11.98 16.00
CA THR A 301 5.93 12.03 17.28
C THR A 301 6.20 13.30 18.06
N PHE A 302 7.44 13.81 18.02
CA PHE A 302 7.81 15.09 18.62
C PHE A 302 7.11 16.28 17.96
N LEU A 303 7.15 16.37 16.62
CA LEU A 303 6.50 17.43 15.85
C LEU A 303 4.97 17.37 15.98
N ALA A 304 4.36 16.18 15.90
CA ALA A 304 2.95 15.95 16.17
C ALA A 304 2.56 16.39 17.59
N GLY A 305 3.44 16.19 18.57
CA GLY A 305 3.29 16.71 19.94
C GLY A 305 3.22 18.23 19.98
N ILE A 306 4.11 18.93 19.25
CA ILE A 306 4.09 20.40 19.13
C ILE A 306 2.80 20.87 18.44
N VAL A 307 2.41 20.25 17.34
CA VAL A 307 1.16 20.57 16.62
C VAL A 307 -0.06 20.35 17.51
N LEU A 308 -0.08 19.25 18.28
CA LEU A 308 -1.13 18.97 19.26
C LEU A 308 -1.16 20.03 20.36
N VAL A 309 0.00 20.49 20.86
CA VAL A 309 0.09 21.59 21.84
C VAL A 309 -0.40 22.90 21.25
N ILE A 310 -0.04 23.23 20.02
CA ILE A 310 -0.55 24.41 19.30
C ILE A 310 -2.07 24.33 19.23
N PHE A 311 -2.62 23.21 18.75
CA PHE A 311 -4.05 23.00 18.62
C PHE A 311 -4.76 23.04 19.98
N LEU A 312 -4.20 22.39 21.01
CA LEU A 312 -4.72 22.41 22.37
C LEU A 312 -4.65 23.81 22.98
N ARG A 313 -3.60 24.61 22.72
CA ARG A 313 -3.51 26.01 23.16
C ARG A 313 -4.52 26.89 22.44
N THR A 314 -4.69 26.74 21.13
CA THR A 314 -5.72 27.46 20.35
C THR A 314 -7.11 27.11 20.89
N VAL A 315 -7.39 25.82 21.10
CA VAL A 315 -8.67 25.34 21.63
C VAL A 315 -8.87 25.77 23.09
N ARG A 316 -7.85 25.68 23.95
CA ARG A 316 -7.92 26.06 25.37
C ARG A 316 -8.13 27.57 25.54
N ARG A 317 -7.42 28.39 24.76
CA ARG A 317 -7.56 29.85 24.81
C ARG A 317 -8.88 30.33 24.20
N ASP A 318 -9.42 29.62 23.21
CA ASP A 318 -10.79 29.86 22.77
C ASP A 318 -11.81 29.40 23.81
N LEU A 319 -11.54 28.35 24.62
CA LEU A 319 -12.40 27.91 25.72
C LEU A 319 -12.41 28.90 26.91
N THR A 320 -11.25 29.38 27.36
CA THR A 320 -11.17 30.33 28.50
C THR A 320 -11.86 31.66 28.18
N ARG A 321 -11.85 32.09 26.92
CA ARG A 321 -12.56 33.30 26.46
C ARG A 321 -14.09 33.18 26.49
N TYR A 322 -14.63 31.97 26.60
CA TYR A 322 -16.06 31.74 26.82
C TYR A 322 -16.42 31.61 28.31
N GLU A 323 -15.45 31.32 29.18
CA GLU A 323 -15.66 31.28 30.64
C GLU A 323 -15.60 32.68 31.29
N GLU A 324 -14.95 33.66 30.66
CA GLU A 324 -14.79 35.04 31.19
C GLU A 324 -15.87 36.05 30.76
N LEU A 325 -16.96 35.61 30.12
CA LEU A 325 -18.12 36.48 29.88
C LEU A 325 -19.10 36.43 31.05
N ASP A 326 -18.64 36.92 32.20
CA ASP A 326 -19.50 37.49 33.23
C ASP A 326 -18.93 38.86 33.71
N LYS A 327 -19.58 39.91 33.21
CA LYS A 327 -19.79 41.26 33.77
C LYS A 327 -18.76 42.40 33.91
N GLU A 328 -17.44 42.31 33.77
CA GLU A 328 -16.62 43.55 34.00
C GLU A 328 -15.42 43.85 33.07
N ALA A 329 -15.17 43.08 32.01
CA ALA A 329 -13.95 43.25 31.21
C ALA A 329 -14.10 43.97 29.84
N GLN A 330 -15.09 44.85 29.66
CA GLN A 330 -15.21 45.63 28.41
C GLN A 330 -14.10 46.70 28.27
N ALA A 331 -13.40 47.07 29.36
CA ALA A 331 -12.28 48.01 29.34
C ALA A 331 -10.90 47.34 29.12
N GLN A 332 -10.81 46.01 29.31
CA GLN A 332 -9.57 45.23 29.14
C GLN A 332 -9.55 44.45 27.80
N MET A 333 -10.47 44.80 26.89
CA MET A 333 -10.69 44.09 25.63
C MET A 333 -9.70 44.47 24.51
N ASN A 334 -8.90 45.53 24.71
CA ASN A 334 -8.02 46.09 23.67
C ASN A 334 -6.54 45.64 23.74
N GLU A 335 -6.06 45.02 24.83
CA GLU A 335 -4.62 44.75 25.00
C GLU A 335 -4.15 43.31 24.73
N GLU A 336 -5.01 42.29 24.65
CA GLU A 336 -4.56 40.90 24.42
C GLU A 336 -5.35 40.13 23.34
N LEU A 337 -5.60 40.76 22.19
CA LEU A 337 -5.94 39.98 20.99
C LEU A 337 -4.68 39.26 20.47
N SER A 338 -4.68 37.94 20.57
CA SER A 338 -3.80 37.03 19.82
C SER A 338 -3.29 37.59 18.48
N GLY A 339 -1.97 37.69 18.30
CA GLY A 339 -1.31 38.17 17.07
C GLY A 339 -1.95 37.68 15.77
N TRP A 340 -2.20 36.37 15.60
CA TRP A 340 -2.83 35.87 14.35
C TRP A 340 -4.28 36.32 14.11
N LYS A 341 -5.03 36.67 15.16
CA LYS A 341 -6.42 37.18 15.03
C LYS A 341 -6.47 38.63 14.54
N LEU A 342 -5.36 39.35 14.66
CA LEU A 342 -5.21 40.71 14.13
C LEU A 342 -5.02 40.73 12.60
N VAL A 343 -4.71 39.57 12.01
CA VAL A 343 -4.38 39.39 10.59
C VAL A 343 -5.58 38.85 9.77
N VAL A 344 -6.74 38.68 10.40
CA VAL A 344 -7.97 38.11 9.83
C VAL A 344 -8.35 38.78 8.50
N GLY A 345 -8.18 40.11 8.39
CA GLY A 345 -8.52 40.89 7.20
C GLY A 345 -7.49 40.85 6.07
N ASP A 346 -6.27 40.30 6.27
CA ASP A 346 -5.19 40.37 5.28
C ASP A 346 -4.58 39.00 4.90
N VAL A 347 -4.93 37.93 5.62
CA VAL A 347 -4.36 36.58 5.44
C VAL A 347 -4.57 35.96 4.05
N PHE A 348 -5.72 36.20 3.40
CA PHE A 348 -6.05 35.63 2.09
C PHE A 348 -5.72 36.57 0.91
N ARG A 349 -4.92 37.61 1.15
CA ARG A 349 -4.47 38.51 0.09
C ARG A 349 -3.61 37.74 -0.91
N ALA A 350 -3.79 38.04 -2.20
CA ALA A 350 -3.07 37.37 -3.27
C ALA A 350 -1.54 37.50 -3.07
N PRO A 351 -0.78 36.41 -3.23
CA PRO A 351 0.67 36.44 -3.09
C PRO A 351 1.33 37.22 -4.23
N SER A 352 2.58 37.64 -4.03
CA SER A 352 3.42 38.17 -5.10
C SER A 352 3.59 37.10 -6.19
N ASN A 353 3.34 37.41 -7.46
CA ASN A 353 3.38 36.45 -8.58
C ASN A 353 2.52 35.19 -8.37
N PRO A 354 1.19 35.32 -8.28
CA PRO A 354 0.30 34.20 -7.97
C PRO A 354 0.28 33.10 -9.03
N ALA A 355 0.52 33.47 -10.30
CA ALA A 355 0.59 32.50 -11.39
C ALA A 355 1.77 31.52 -11.22
N LEU A 356 2.94 32.01 -10.80
CA LEU A 356 4.14 31.19 -10.60
C LEU A 356 3.92 30.17 -9.48
N LEU A 357 3.32 30.59 -8.37
CA LEU A 357 2.99 29.69 -7.26
C LEU A 357 2.04 28.57 -7.72
N CYS A 358 1.01 28.90 -8.50
CA CYS A 358 0.07 27.90 -9.02
C CYS A 358 0.74 26.88 -9.94
N ILE A 359 1.65 27.34 -10.80
CA ILE A 359 2.44 26.51 -11.71
C ILE A 359 3.32 25.54 -10.90
N MET A 360 4.12 26.07 -9.96
CA MET A 360 5.03 25.26 -9.12
C MET A 360 4.29 24.22 -8.27
N VAL A 361 3.11 24.56 -7.77
CA VAL A 361 2.25 23.64 -6.99
C VAL A 361 1.65 22.56 -7.88
N GLY A 362 1.23 22.90 -9.11
CA GLY A 362 0.76 21.92 -10.10
C GLY A 362 1.85 20.90 -10.45
N ASP A 363 3.04 21.38 -10.79
CA ASP A 363 4.19 20.54 -11.15
C ASP A 363 4.62 19.65 -9.97
N GLY A 364 4.60 20.17 -8.74
CA GLY A 364 4.92 19.38 -7.55
C GLY A 364 3.90 18.27 -7.28
N VAL A 365 2.60 18.47 -7.54
CA VAL A 365 1.60 17.39 -7.45
C VAL A 365 1.86 16.31 -8.50
N GLN A 366 2.24 16.70 -9.72
CA GLN A 366 2.57 15.77 -10.80
C GLN A 366 3.77 14.89 -10.45
N ILE A 367 4.86 15.51 -9.99
CA ILE A 367 6.09 14.80 -9.61
C ILE A 367 5.86 13.92 -8.38
N LEU A 368 5.14 14.41 -7.37
CA LEU A 368 4.77 13.61 -6.19
C LEU A 368 3.95 12.37 -6.58
N GLY A 369 2.93 12.55 -7.43
CA GLY A 369 2.12 11.44 -7.92
C GLY A 369 2.94 10.42 -8.69
N MET A 370 3.84 10.88 -9.56
CA MET A 370 4.74 10.02 -10.33
C MET A 370 5.65 9.21 -9.40
N ALA A 371 6.25 9.85 -8.39
CA ALA A 371 7.11 9.19 -7.41
C ALA A 371 6.34 8.10 -6.62
N VAL A 372 5.14 8.42 -6.12
CA VAL A 372 4.30 7.48 -5.37
C VAL A 372 3.91 6.27 -6.22
N VAL A 373 3.43 6.48 -7.44
CA VAL A 373 3.00 5.39 -8.33
C VAL A 373 4.19 4.53 -8.76
N THR A 374 5.30 5.15 -9.16
CA THR A 374 6.50 4.40 -9.60
C THR A 374 7.05 3.53 -8.46
N ILE A 375 7.20 4.10 -7.26
CA ILE A 375 7.74 3.36 -6.11
C ILE A 375 6.75 2.27 -5.66
N LEU A 376 5.43 2.51 -5.72
CA LEU A 376 4.43 1.49 -5.41
C LEU A 376 4.51 0.29 -6.36
N PHE A 377 4.60 0.54 -7.67
CA PHE A 377 4.74 -0.54 -8.66
C PHE A 377 6.07 -1.27 -8.55
N ALA A 378 7.16 -0.56 -8.21
CA ALA A 378 8.44 -1.19 -7.89
C ALA A 378 8.36 -2.05 -6.62
N ALA A 379 7.66 -1.58 -5.58
CA ALA A 379 7.45 -2.33 -4.33
C ALA A 379 6.56 -3.58 -4.51
N LEU A 380 5.61 -3.54 -5.45
CA LEU A 380 4.80 -4.70 -5.83
C LEU A 380 5.54 -5.71 -6.74
N GLY A 381 6.76 -5.38 -7.19
CA GLY A 381 7.59 -6.25 -8.02
C GLY A 381 7.27 -6.22 -9.52
N PHE A 382 6.44 -5.28 -9.99
CA PHE A 382 6.12 -5.14 -11.41
C PHE A 382 7.26 -4.52 -12.23
N MET A 383 8.12 -3.73 -11.60
CA MET A 383 9.33 -3.17 -12.21
C MET A 383 10.55 -3.69 -11.46
N SER A 384 11.40 -4.45 -12.15
CA SER A 384 12.60 -5.02 -11.54
C SER A 384 13.65 -3.94 -11.25
N PRO A 385 14.26 -3.93 -10.05
CA PRO A 385 15.39 -3.07 -9.68
C PRO A 385 16.59 -3.17 -10.63
N ALA A 386 16.74 -4.32 -11.28
CA ALA A 386 17.90 -4.60 -12.12
C ALA A 386 17.81 -3.93 -13.51
N SER A 387 16.60 -3.68 -14.02
CA SER A 387 16.37 -2.99 -15.29
C SER A 387 16.12 -1.50 -15.04
N ARG A 388 17.18 -0.74 -14.76
CA ARG A 388 17.09 0.69 -14.42
C ARG A 388 16.39 1.52 -15.51
N GLY A 389 16.57 1.17 -16.79
CA GLY A 389 15.88 1.84 -17.89
C GLY A 389 14.37 1.61 -17.93
N THR A 390 13.88 0.43 -17.52
CA THR A 390 12.43 0.18 -17.35
C THR A 390 11.83 1.09 -16.29
N LEU A 391 12.55 1.33 -15.18
CA LEU A 391 12.11 2.25 -14.13
C LEU A 391 11.99 3.69 -14.67
N ILE A 392 12.98 4.19 -15.42
CA ILE A 392 12.91 5.53 -16.04
C ILE A 392 11.78 5.61 -17.06
N THR A 393 11.61 4.58 -17.90
CA THR A 393 10.51 4.52 -18.88
C THR A 393 9.15 4.59 -18.17
N GLY A 394 8.99 3.84 -17.07
CA GLY A 394 7.80 3.89 -16.21
C GLY A 394 7.58 5.28 -15.59
N MET A 395 8.65 5.92 -15.09
CA MET A 395 8.56 7.29 -14.56
C MET A 395 8.06 8.28 -15.61
N ILE A 396 8.61 8.26 -16.83
CA ILE A 396 8.19 9.14 -17.93
C ILE A 396 6.73 8.87 -18.28
N PHE A 397 6.32 7.60 -18.40
CA PHE A 397 4.94 7.23 -18.70
C PHE A 397 3.95 7.76 -17.64
N PHE A 398 4.23 7.52 -16.35
CA PHE A 398 3.38 8.01 -15.26
C PHE A 398 3.38 9.54 -15.18
N TYR A 399 4.52 10.19 -15.45
CA TYR A 399 4.62 11.64 -15.52
C TYR A 399 3.68 12.22 -16.58
N LEU A 400 3.62 11.63 -17.78
CA LEU A 400 2.75 12.08 -18.87
C LEU A 400 1.26 12.00 -18.49
N ILE A 401 0.81 10.89 -17.90
CA ILE A 401 -0.60 10.70 -17.52
C ILE A 401 -1.01 11.66 -16.39
N LEU A 402 -0.12 11.86 -15.42
CA LEU A 402 -0.39 12.73 -14.27
C LEU A 402 -0.38 14.23 -14.62
N GLY A 403 -0.08 14.61 -15.87
CA GLY A 403 -0.26 15.99 -16.36
C GLY A 403 -1.69 16.52 -16.16
N ILE A 404 -2.71 15.65 -16.24
CA ILE A 404 -4.11 16.01 -15.95
C ILE A 404 -4.26 16.54 -14.51
N ALA A 405 -3.60 15.90 -13.54
CA ALA A 405 -3.65 16.34 -12.14
C ALA A 405 -2.93 17.68 -11.93
N ALA A 406 -1.79 17.87 -12.62
CA ALA A 406 -1.02 19.12 -12.59
C ALA A 406 -1.86 20.31 -13.05
N GLY A 407 -2.45 20.19 -14.25
CA GLY A 407 -3.31 21.23 -14.83
C GLY A 407 -4.56 21.51 -14.00
N TYR A 408 -5.18 20.47 -13.44
CA TYR A 408 -6.35 20.61 -12.57
C TYR A 408 -6.04 21.40 -11.30
N VAL A 409 -4.96 21.05 -10.59
CA VAL A 409 -4.57 21.72 -9.34
C VAL A 409 -4.13 23.16 -9.60
N ALA A 410 -3.29 23.39 -10.62
CA ALA A 410 -2.79 24.72 -10.95
C ALA A 410 -3.93 25.70 -11.31
N VAL A 411 -4.86 25.29 -12.18
CA VAL A 411 -5.98 26.14 -12.59
C VAL A 411 -6.99 26.33 -11.46
N ARG A 412 -7.25 25.29 -10.66
CA ARG A 412 -8.16 25.41 -9.52
C ARG A 412 -7.61 26.38 -8.48
N LEU A 413 -6.31 26.32 -8.18
CA LEU A 413 -5.66 27.25 -7.26
C LEU A 413 -5.66 28.68 -7.81
N TRP A 414 -5.37 28.85 -9.11
CA TRP A 414 -5.47 30.15 -9.78
C TRP A 414 -6.87 30.76 -9.62
N ARG A 415 -7.91 29.96 -9.84
CA ARG A 415 -9.31 30.40 -9.68
C ARG A 415 -9.66 30.74 -8.23
N THR A 416 -9.11 30.02 -7.25
CA THR A 416 -9.29 30.37 -5.83
C THR A 416 -8.63 31.70 -5.49
N ILE A 417 -7.44 31.96 -6.01
CA ILE A 417 -6.73 33.22 -5.78
C ILE A 417 -7.44 34.40 -6.47
N GLY A 418 -7.98 34.17 -7.67
CA GLY A 418 -8.75 35.16 -8.43
C GLY A 418 -10.21 35.31 -8.03
N CYS A 419 -10.63 34.83 -6.85
CA CYS A 419 -12.01 34.92 -6.35
C CYS A 419 -13.08 34.45 -7.37
N GLY A 420 -12.79 33.37 -8.10
CA GLY A 420 -13.72 32.79 -9.05
C GLY A 420 -13.54 33.21 -10.51
N ASP A 421 -12.66 34.19 -10.81
CA ASP A 421 -12.36 34.61 -12.18
C ASP A 421 -11.75 33.46 -12.99
N GLN A 422 -12.30 33.23 -14.18
CA GLN A 422 -11.87 32.19 -15.10
C GLN A 422 -10.86 32.72 -16.14
N LYS A 423 -10.65 34.03 -16.23
CA LYS A 423 -9.73 34.61 -17.22
C LYS A 423 -8.31 34.06 -17.04
N GLY A 424 -7.68 33.66 -18.15
CA GLY A 424 -6.29 33.21 -18.19
C GLY A 424 -6.05 31.74 -17.78
N TRP A 425 -7.08 30.92 -17.54
CA TRP A 425 -6.92 29.51 -17.13
C TRP A 425 -6.05 28.68 -18.09
N ALA A 426 -6.24 28.87 -19.40
CA ALA A 426 -5.47 28.17 -20.43
C ALA A 426 -3.98 28.56 -20.43
N SER A 427 -3.68 29.83 -20.14
CA SER A 427 -2.30 30.31 -20.02
C SER A 427 -1.60 29.70 -18.80
N VAL A 428 -2.30 29.58 -17.67
CA VAL A 428 -1.75 28.94 -16.45
C VAL A 428 -1.51 27.45 -16.68
N ALA A 429 -2.46 26.73 -17.27
CA ALA A 429 -2.31 25.31 -17.59
C ALA A 429 -1.18 25.04 -18.59
N PHE A 430 -1.04 25.87 -19.63
CA PHE A 430 0.06 25.76 -20.59
C PHE A 430 1.42 26.03 -19.93
N LYS A 431 1.52 27.06 -19.08
CA LYS A 431 2.76 27.36 -18.36
C LYS A 431 3.13 26.27 -17.35
N ALA A 432 2.16 25.66 -16.66
CA ALA A 432 2.39 24.48 -15.82
C ALA A 432 3.00 23.33 -16.63
N ALA A 433 2.39 22.98 -17.77
CA ALA A 433 2.91 21.91 -18.63
C ALA A 433 4.32 22.17 -19.20
N CYS A 434 4.77 23.43 -19.24
CA CYS A 434 6.06 23.81 -19.83
C CYS A 434 7.15 24.18 -18.80
N PHE A 435 6.80 24.43 -17.54
CA PHE A 435 7.75 25.01 -16.57
C PHE A 435 8.81 24.00 -16.13
N PHE A 436 8.43 22.92 -15.43
CA PHE A 436 9.39 21.90 -15.04
C PHE A 436 10.02 21.15 -16.23
N PRO A 437 9.25 20.68 -17.24
CA PRO A 437 9.84 20.04 -18.42
C PRO A 437 10.80 20.95 -19.20
N GLY A 438 10.52 22.25 -19.27
CA GLY A 438 11.41 23.21 -19.93
C GLY A 438 12.74 23.38 -19.19
N ILE A 439 12.71 23.44 -17.86
CA ILE A 439 13.94 23.47 -17.03
C ILE A 439 14.73 22.17 -17.20
N ALA A 440 14.05 21.02 -17.15
CA ALA A 440 14.67 19.72 -17.33
C ALA A 440 15.32 19.60 -18.72
N PHE A 441 14.61 19.99 -19.78
CA PHE A 441 15.10 19.97 -21.15
C PHE A 441 16.30 20.90 -21.34
N PHE A 442 16.29 22.08 -20.72
CA PHE A 442 17.42 23.02 -20.76
C PHE A 442 18.67 22.44 -20.11
N ILE A 443 18.55 21.89 -18.89
CA ILE A 443 19.67 21.23 -18.19
C ILE A 443 20.18 20.04 -19.02
N LEU A 444 19.29 19.17 -19.48
CA LEU A 444 19.66 18.02 -20.32
C LEU A 444 20.38 18.44 -21.59
N THR A 445 19.96 19.53 -22.24
CA THR A 445 20.62 20.06 -23.45
C THR A 445 22.05 20.51 -23.17
N ILE A 446 22.29 21.22 -22.07
CA ILE A 446 23.65 21.64 -21.66
C ILE A 446 24.52 20.41 -21.39
N LEU A 447 24.02 19.45 -20.60
CA LEU A 447 24.77 18.23 -20.29
C LEU A 447 25.05 17.40 -21.55
N ASN A 448 24.11 17.35 -22.48
CA ASN A 448 24.27 16.62 -23.73
C ASN A 448 25.33 17.23 -24.66
N PHE A 449 25.44 18.56 -24.72
CA PHE A 449 26.53 19.21 -25.47
C PHE A 449 27.91 18.84 -24.91
N LEU A 450 28.03 18.70 -23.57
CA LEU A 450 29.27 18.25 -22.94
C LEU A 450 29.59 16.77 -23.24
N LEU A 451 28.56 15.91 -23.20
CA LEU A 451 28.70 14.49 -23.55
C LEU A 451 29.09 14.30 -25.03
N TRP A 452 28.47 15.08 -25.91
CA TRP A 452 28.77 15.06 -27.34
C TRP A 452 30.19 15.54 -27.63
N GLY A 453 30.63 16.63 -27.00
CA GLY A 453 32.02 17.13 -27.10
C GLY A 453 33.07 16.16 -26.56
N SER A 454 32.67 15.21 -25.71
CA SER A 454 33.54 14.19 -25.12
C SER A 454 33.47 12.83 -25.84
N HIS A 455 32.72 12.72 -26.95
CA HIS A 455 32.47 11.48 -27.69
C HIS A 455 31.95 10.31 -26.81
N SER A 456 31.18 10.62 -25.75
CA SER A 456 30.58 9.62 -24.87
C SER A 456 29.31 9.00 -25.48
N THR A 457 29.04 7.72 -25.20
CA THR A 457 27.77 7.08 -25.58
C THR A 457 26.58 7.56 -24.77
N GLY A 458 26.83 8.27 -23.66
CA GLY A 458 25.79 8.96 -22.91
C GLY A 458 25.17 10.14 -23.67
N ALA A 459 25.78 10.57 -24.78
CA ALA A 459 25.22 11.60 -25.62
C ALA A 459 23.91 11.12 -26.27
N ILE A 460 22.81 11.76 -25.89
CA ILE A 460 21.47 11.52 -26.40
C ILE A 460 21.44 11.90 -27.89
N PRO A 461 21.04 10.98 -28.80
CA PRO A 461 20.99 11.26 -30.23
C PRO A 461 19.86 12.23 -30.57
N PHE A 462 20.03 13.00 -31.65
CA PHE A 462 19.04 13.99 -32.10
C PHE A 462 17.65 13.39 -32.34
N SER A 463 17.56 12.15 -32.83
CA SER A 463 16.30 11.43 -33.00
C SER A 463 15.52 11.28 -31.69
N LEU A 464 16.22 11.03 -30.58
CA LEU A 464 15.59 10.89 -29.26
C LEU A 464 15.06 12.23 -28.75
N TYR A 465 15.77 13.33 -28.99
CA TYR A 465 15.29 14.68 -28.69
C TYR A 465 13.95 14.97 -29.36
N VAL A 466 13.82 14.58 -30.64
CA VAL A 466 12.55 14.73 -31.37
C VAL A 466 11.45 13.88 -30.74
N ILE A 467 11.73 12.63 -30.34
CA ILE A 467 10.75 11.77 -29.65
C ILE A 467 10.31 12.39 -28.32
N LEU A 468 11.25 12.88 -27.50
CA LEU A 468 10.93 13.53 -26.22
C LEU A 468 10.10 14.81 -26.42
N LEU A 469 10.42 15.62 -27.44
CA LEU A 469 9.66 16.82 -27.79
C LEU A 469 8.23 16.47 -28.24
N LEU A 470 8.07 15.41 -29.05
CA LEU A 470 6.75 14.93 -29.46
C LEU A 470 5.94 14.42 -28.27
N LEU A 471 6.54 13.63 -27.37
CA LEU A 471 5.87 13.18 -26.14
C LEU A 471 5.45 14.36 -25.24
N TRP A 472 6.31 15.38 -25.14
CA TRP A 472 6.01 16.58 -24.36
C TRP A 472 4.88 17.42 -24.97
N PHE A 473 4.96 17.81 -26.24
CA PHE A 473 3.98 18.71 -26.86
C PHE A 473 2.70 18.02 -27.36
N CYS A 474 2.77 16.77 -27.82
CA CYS A 474 1.60 16.06 -28.37
C CYS A 474 0.79 15.30 -27.31
N ILE A 475 1.39 14.95 -26.17
CA ILE A 475 0.72 14.19 -25.10
C ILE A 475 0.63 15.02 -23.81
N SER A 476 1.76 15.41 -23.22
CA SER A 476 1.76 16.06 -21.89
C SER A 476 1.00 17.39 -21.86
N VAL A 477 1.23 18.26 -22.85
CA VAL A 477 0.58 19.58 -22.93
C VAL A 477 -0.94 19.46 -23.10
N PRO A 478 -1.48 18.67 -24.06
CA PRO A 478 -2.92 18.45 -24.16
C PRO A 478 -3.55 17.85 -22.90
N LEU A 479 -2.93 16.83 -22.29
CA LEU A 479 -3.46 16.23 -21.05
C LEU A 479 -3.53 17.27 -19.91
N SER A 480 -2.51 18.11 -19.77
CA SER A 480 -2.49 19.18 -18.77
C SER A 480 -3.55 20.26 -19.04
N LEU A 481 -3.79 20.60 -20.31
CA LEU A 481 -4.88 21.51 -20.69
C LEU A 481 -6.26 20.91 -20.40
N VAL A 482 -6.46 19.62 -20.62
CA VAL A 482 -7.70 18.89 -20.25
C VAL A 482 -7.90 18.93 -18.73
N GLY A 483 -6.85 18.68 -17.95
CA GLY A 483 -6.86 18.86 -16.50
C GLY A 483 -7.26 20.28 -16.09
N GLY A 484 -6.63 21.28 -16.72
CA GLY A 484 -6.95 22.69 -16.52
C GLY A 484 -8.39 23.05 -16.86
N TYR A 485 -8.95 22.48 -17.93
CA TYR A 485 -10.35 22.65 -18.31
C TYR A 485 -11.31 22.14 -17.24
N PHE A 486 -11.04 20.96 -16.66
CA PHE A 486 -11.80 20.45 -15.52
C PHE A 486 -11.61 21.34 -14.27
N GLY A 487 -10.40 21.85 -14.05
CA GLY A 487 -10.11 22.79 -12.95
C GLY A 487 -10.87 24.11 -13.06
N ALA A 488 -11.03 24.63 -14.28
CA ALA A 488 -11.78 25.85 -14.56
C ALA A 488 -13.30 25.69 -14.33
N ARG A 489 -13.84 24.48 -14.53
CA ARG A 489 -15.25 24.15 -14.29
C ARG A 489 -15.55 23.76 -12.84
N ALA A 490 -14.56 23.25 -12.10
CA ALA A 490 -14.72 22.90 -10.70
C ALA A 490 -15.09 24.13 -9.85
N PRO A 491 -15.97 24.01 -8.85
CA PRO A 491 -16.32 25.11 -7.97
C PRO A 491 -15.06 25.63 -7.25
N HIS A 492 -14.89 26.95 -7.28
CA HIS A 492 -13.79 27.61 -6.57
C HIS A 492 -14.08 27.63 -5.07
N LEU A 493 -13.01 27.56 -4.27
CA LEU A 493 -13.08 27.67 -2.82
C LEU A 493 -13.24 29.14 -2.44
N GLU A 494 -14.39 29.50 -1.86
CA GLU A 494 -14.63 30.86 -1.34
C GLU A 494 -13.83 31.09 -0.05
N TYR A 495 -13.16 32.25 0.05
CA TYR A 495 -12.43 32.62 1.25
C TYR A 495 -13.37 32.81 2.45
N PRO A 496 -12.98 32.32 3.63
CA PRO A 496 -13.85 32.39 4.80
C PRO A 496 -14.05 33.82 5.33
N VAL A 497 -13.15 34.74 4.98
CA VAL A 497 -13.11 36.14 5.44
C VAL A 497 -12.84 37.05 4.24
N ARG A 498 -13.48 38.23 4.22
CA ARG A 498 -13.22 39.28 3.22
C ARG A 498 -11.91 40.00 3.53
N THR A 499 -11.13 40.28 2.49
CA THR A 499 -9.86 41.01 2.61
C THR A 499 -10.09 42.52 2.71
N ASN A 500 -9.34 43.20 3.59
CA ASN A 500 -9.34 44.66 3.72
C ASN A 500 -8.67 45.32 2.51
N GLN A 501 -9.07 46.56 2.19
CA GLN A 501 -8.50 47.31 1.07
C GLN A 501 -7.05 47.76 1.35
N ILE A 502 -6.81 48.32 2.54
CA ILE A 502 -5.48 48.79 2.97
C ILE A 502 -4.77 47.65 3.71
N PRO A 503 -3.57 47.21 3.28
CA PRO A 503 -2.82 46.19 3.98
C PRO A 503 -2.29 46.71 5.31
N ARG A 504 -2.39 45.91 6.36
CA ARG A 504 -1.73 46.19 7.64
C ARG A 504 -0.20 46.11 7.51
N GLU A 505 0.49 47.02 8.19
CA GLU A 505 1.95 47.04 8.30
C GLU A 505 2.44 45.85 9.17
N ILE A 506 3.50 45.19 8.71
CA ILE A 506 4.09 44.04 9.43
C ILE A 506 5.07 44.60 10.48
N PRO A 507 4.92 44.24 11.77
CA PRO A 507 5.82 44.72 12.82
C PRO A 507 7.27 44.28 12.58
N GLN A 508 8.23 45.11 12.98
CA GLN A 508 9.66 44.78 12.85
C GLN A 508 10.01 43.53 13.68
N GLN A 509 10.49 42.48 13.01
CA GLN A 509 10.83 41.22 13.64
C GLN A 509 12.27 41.23 14.16
N ARG A 510 12.49 40.65 15.35
CA ARG A 510 13.82 40.54 15.99
C ARG A 510 14.78 39.59 15.24
N TYR A 511 14.23 38.64 14.48
CA TYR A 511 14.99 37.71 13.64
C TYR A 511 14.45 37.75 12.20
N PRO A 512 15.31 37.59 11.18
CA PRO A 512 14.86 37.56 9.80
C PRO A 512 14.02 36.31 9.53
N SER A 513 12.75 36.49 9.16
CA SER A 513 11.79 35.40 8.91
C SER A 513 12.28 34.34 7.91
N TRP A 514 13.10 34.71 6.92
CA TRP A 514 13.64 33.78 5.93
C TRP A 514 14.72 32.83 6.50
N LEU A 515 15.45 33.22 7.55
CA LEU A 515 16.44 32.35 8.19
C LEU A 515 15.76 31.18 8.91
N LEU A 516 14.58 31.42 9.49
CA LEU A 516 13.72 30.39 10.08
C LEU A 516 13.23 29.39 9.02
N VAL A 517 12.83 29.88 7.84
CA VAL A 517 12.38 29.07 6.69
C VAL A 517 13.51 28.17 6.17
N LEU A 518 14.73 28.67 6.11
CA LEU A 518 15.90 27.86 5.76
C LEU A 518 16.18 26.79 6.82
N GLY A 519 16.25 27.17 8.10
CA GLY A 519 16.53 26.24 9.19
C GLY A 519 15.51 25.10 9.31
N ALA A 520 14.26 25.32 8.91
CA ALA A 520 13.22 24.29 8.96
C ALA A 520 13.48 23.10 8.03
N GLY A 521 14.20 23.29 6.93
CA GLY A 521 14.57 22.21 6.01
C GLY A 521 15.51 21.16 6.61
N THR A 522 16.17 21.47 7.75
CA THR A 522 17.04 20.52 8.46
C THR A 522 16.27 19.32 9.03
N LEU A 523 15.01 19.51 9.43
CA LEU A 523 14.19 18.45 10.03
C LEU A 523 13.79 17.39 9.00
N PRO A 524 13.20 17.74 7.82
CA PRO A 524 13.00 16.77 6.75
C PRO A 524 14.31 16.14 6.26
N PHE A 525 15.41 16.91 6.20
CA PHE A 525 16.71 16.38 5.80
C PHE A 525 17.21 15.28 6.74
N GLY A 526 17.06 15.45 8.06
CA GLY A 526 17.42 14.44 9.05
C GLY A 526 16.69 13.10 8.86
N THR A 527 15.44 13.14 8.38
CA THR A 527 14.68 11.92 8.05
C THR A 527 15.14 11.24 6.77
N LEU A 528 15.69 11.99 5.82
CA LEU A 528 16.15 11.48 4.52
C LEU A 528 17.61 11.07 4.49
N PHE A 529 18.45 11.60 5.39
CA PHE A 529 19.91 11.49 5.29
C PHE A 529 20.44 10.06 5.04
N ILE A 530 19.93 9.08 5.80
CA ILE A 530 20.39 7.68 5.70
C ILE A 530 19.98 7.06 4.36
N GLU A 531 18.73 7.24 3.93
CA GLU A 531 18.27 6.69 2.65
C GLU A 531 18.91 7.42 1.46
N LEU A 532 19.15 8.73 1.59
CA LEU A 532 19.82 9.52 0.57
C LEU A 532 21.24 8.99 0.29
N PHE A 533 21.98 8.56 1.32
CA PHE A 533 23.28 7.90 1.13
C PHE A 533 23.17 6.63 0.28
N PHE A 534 22.18 5.77 0.54
CA PHE A 534 21.97 4.54 -0.23
C PHE A 534 21.48 4.83 -1.66
N ILE A 535 20.62 5.83 -1.85
CA ILE A 535 20.16 6.27 -3.17
C ILE A 535 21.35 6.80 -3.98
N MET A 536 22.16 7.70 -3.40
CA MET A 536 23.35 8.25 -4.07
C MET A 536 24.39 7.17 -4.37
N SER A 537 24.62 6.25 -3.43
CA SER A 537 25.50 5.09 -3.66
C SER A 537 24.98 4.18 -4.77
N SER A 538 23.66 4.06 -4.93
CA SER A 538 23.06 3.23 -5.99
C SER A 538 23.16 3.87 -7.36
N ILE A 539 22.86 5.18 -7.45
CA ILE A 539 22.89 5.94 -8.71
C ILE A 539 24.33 6.03 -9.22
N TRP A 540 25.27 6.45 -8.36
CA TRP A 540 26.64 6.82 -8.78
C TRP A 540 27.66 5.67 -8.64
N MET A 541 27.64 4.88 -7.56
CA MET A 541 28.60 3.75 -7.43
C MET A 541 28.13 2.45 -8.10
N GLY A 542 27.07 2.47 -8.91
CA GLY A 542 26.56 1.29 -9.62
C GLY A 542 25.99 0.18 -8.72
N ARG A 543 25.84 0.39 -7.40
CA ARG A 543 25.27 -0.61 -6.49
C ARG A 543 23.76 -0.75 -6.73
N VAL A 544 23.20 -1.96 -6.62
CA VAL A 544 21.76 -2.17 -6.87
C VAL A 544 20.95 -1.94 -5.59
N TYR A 545 20.06 -0.94 -5.59
CA TYR A 545 19.12 -0.71 -4.48
C TYR A 545 17.91 -1.63 -4.61
N TYR A 546 17.75 -2.59 -3.69
CA TYR A 546 16.68 -3.60 -3.75
C TYR A 546 15.46 -3.27 -2.86
N VAL A 547 15.60 -2.32 -1.94
CA VAL A 547 14.70 -2.17 -0.79
C VAL A 547 13.57 -1.15 -1.06
N PHE A 548 12.89 -1.24 -2.20
CA PHE A 548 11.85 -0.28 -2.62
C PHE A 548 10.65 -0.21 -1.66
N GLY A 549 10.33 -1.30 -0.95
CA GLY A 549 9.31 -1.29 0.09
C GLY A 549 9.64 -0.34 1.25
N PHE A 550 10.91 -0.25 1.65
CA PHE A 550 11.34 0.70 2.69
C PHE A 550 11.35 2.13 2.14
N LEU A 551 11.80 2.32 0.89
CA LEU A 551 11.74 3.62 0.21
C LEU A 551 10.30 4.17 0.14
N PHE A 552 9.31 3.31 -0.08
CA PHE A 552 7.89 3.70 -0.06
C PHE A 552 7.45 4.21 1.31
N ILE A 553 7.84 3.52 2.39
CA ILE A 553 7.54 3.94 3.76
C ILE A 553 8.22 5.29 4.06
N VAL A 554 9.49 5.44 3.69
CA VAL A 554 10.25 6.68 3.90
C VAL A 554 9.64 7.84 3.12
N LEU A 555 9.14 7.63 1.91
CA LEU A 555 8.40 8.64 1.15
C LEU A 555 7.13 9.10 1.91
N ILE A 556 6.38 8.18 2.51
CA ILE A 556 5.19 8.53 3.32
C ILE A 556 5.61 9.34 4.54
N LEU A 557 6.67 8.92 5.25
CA LEU A 557 7.20 9.64 6.41
C LEU A 557 7.66 11.05 6.02
N LEU A 558 8.34 11.20 4.88
CA LEU A 558 8.75 12.50 4.36
C LEU A 558 7.56 13.43 4.13
N VAL A 559 6.48 12.94 3.50
CA VAL A 559 5.27 13.74 3.25
C VAL A 559 4.66 14.24 4.56
N VAL A 560 4.61 13.39 5.59
CA VAL A 560 4.09 13.77 6.92
C VAL A 560 4.97 14.82 7.57
N VAL A 561 6.29 14.62 7.61
CA VAL A 561 7.24 15.57 8.21
C VAL A 561 7.21 16.91 7.49
N CYS A 562 7.18 16.91 6.14
CA CYS A 562 7.06 18.13 5.35
C CYS A 562 5.75 18.88 5.62
N ALA A 563 4.65 18.18 5.85
CA ALA A 563 3.39 18.80 6.23
C ALA A 563 3.49 19.44 7.62
N GLU A 564 3.96 18.72 8.63
CA GLU A 564 4.05 19.20 10.02
C GLU A 564 4.99 20.41 10.17
N VAL A 565 6.17 20.36 9.55
CA VAL A 565 7.14 21.47 9.59
C VAL A 565 6.54 22.74 8.98
N SER A 566 5.86 22.65 7.84
CA SER A 566 5.21 23.80 7.20
C SER A 566 4.06 24.36 8.05
N LEU A 567 3.29 23.50 8.72
CA LEU A 567 2.20 23.90 9.60
C LEU A 567 2.71 24.69 10.82
N VAL A 568 3.74 24.18 11.48
CA VAL A 568 4.33 24.84 12.66
C VAL A 568 4.89 26.21 12.29
N LEU A 569 5.65 26.30 11.18
CA LEU A 569 6.19 27.58 10.73
C LEU A 569 5.11 28.58 10.31
N THR A 570 4.10 28.14 9.56
CA THR A 570 2.99 29.00 9.14
C THR A 570 2.26 29.56 10.36
N TYR A 571 2.02 28.74 11.38
CA TYR A 571 1.43 29.20 12.64
C TYR A 571 2.32 30.21 13.37
N MET A 572 3.64 29.99 13.45
CA MET A 572 4.57 30.93 14.07
C MET A 572 4.59 32.28 13.33
N HIS A 573 4.60 32.28 12.00
CA HIS A 573 4.54 33.52 11.21
C HIS A 573 3.25 34.30 11.44
N LEU A 574 2.10 33.60 11.48
CA LEU A 574 0.82 34.22 11.79
C LEU A 574 0.78 34.79 13.21
N CYS A 575 1.44 34.15 14.18
CA CYS A 575 1.54 34.67 15.55
C CYS A 575 2.34 35.98 15.65
N VAL A 576 3.29 36.21 14.74
CA VAL A 576 4.08 37.45 14.64
C VAL A 576 3.44 38.44 13.64
N GLU A 577 2.14 38.30 13.39
CA GLU A 577 1.35 39.21 12.53
C GLU A 577 1.80 39.28 11.06
N ASP A 578 2.55 38.27 10.59
CA ASP A 578 3.02 38.23 9.20
C ASP A 578 2.03 37.50 8.30
N TRP A 579 1.29 38.26 7.49
CA TRP A 579 0.32 37.72 6.53
C TRP A 579 0.96 37.16 5.24
N LYS A 580 2.26 37.35 5.00
CA LYS A 580 2.95 36.89 3.77
C LYS A 580 3.40 35.43 3.86
N TRP A 581 2.48 34.54 4.23
CA TRP A 581 2.78 33.13 4.52
C TRP A 581 2.87 32.23 3.26
N TRP A 582 2.23 32.60 2.14
CA TRP A 582 2.13 31.77 0.92
C TRP A 582 3.48 31.21 0.45
N TRP A 583 4.44 32.08 0.08
CA TRP A 583 5.77 31.66 -0.36
C TRP A 583 6.61 31.04 0.76
N LYS A 584 6.47 31.54 1.99
CA LYS A 584 7.21 31.03 3.15
C LYS A 584 6.82 29.58 3.45
N SER A 585 5.54 29.23 3.32
CA SER A 585 5.06 27.86 3.52
C SER A 585 5.54 26.87 2.45
N PHE A 586 5.67 27.33 1.19
CA PHE A 586 6.26 26.55 0.11
C PHE A 586 7.77 26.31 0.36
N PHE A 587 8.53 27.37 0.64
CA PHE A 587 9.97 27.25 0.88
C PHE A 587 10.33 26.63 2.24
N ALA A 588 9.42 26.59 3.21
CA ALA A 588 9.64 25.96 4.52
C ALA A 588 10.00 24.48 4.40
N SER A 589 9.25 23.74 3.58
CA SER A 589 9.51 22.33 3.31
C SER A 589 10.34 22.13 2.04
N GLY A 590 10.31 23.10 1.12
CA GLY A 590 11.15 23.11 -0.08
C GLY A 590 12.65 23.32 0.21
N SER A 591 13.01 24.01 1.30
CA SER A 591 14.41 24.29 1.67
C SER A 591 15.25 23.03 1.94
N VAL A 592 14.61 21.88 2.19
CA VAL A 592 15.28 20.56 2.26
C VAL A 592 16.15 20.29 1.03
N ALA A 593 15.74 20.78 -0.14
CA ALA A 593 16.46 20.63 -1.40
C ALA A 593 17.87 21.25 -1.34
N ILE A 594 18.03 22.39 -0.64
CA ILE A 594 19.33 23.05 -0.46
C ILE A 594 20.27 22.14 0.35
N TYR A 595 19.78 21.52 1.42
CA TYR A 595 20.56 20.60 2.24
C TYR A 595 20.97 19.34 1.46
N ILE A 596 20.07 18.80 0.62
CA ILE A 596 20.38 17.68 -0.28
C ILE A 596 21.46 18.07 -1.30
N PHE A 597 21.41 19.28 -1.84
CA PHE A 597 22.43 19.76 -2.78
C PHE A 597 23.79 19.94 -2.11
N LEU A 598 23.83 20.55 -0.91
CA LEU A 598 25.06 20.66 -0.11
C LEU A 598 25.62 19.29 0.26
N TYR A 599 24.76 18.34 0.61
CA TYR A 599 25.15 16.95 0.83
C TYR A 599 25.72 16.31 -0.44
N SER A 600 25.13 16.56 -1.60
CA SER A 600 25.63 16.05 -2.88
C SER A 600 27.03 16.60 -3.21
N ILE A 601 27.31 17.87 -2.88
CA ILE A 601 28.65 18.47 -3.00
C ILE A 601 29.62 17.84 -1.99
N ASN A 602 29.18 17.63 -0.74
CA ASN A 602 29.99 16.96 0.28
C ASN A 602 30.35 15.53 -0.16
N TYR A 603 29.37 14.78 -0.65
CA TYR A 603 29.54 13.43 -1.17
C TYR A 603 30.54 13.39 -2.35
N LEU A 604 30.47 14.38 -3.26
CA LEU A 604 31.44 14.52 -4.35
C LEU A 604 32.89 14.68 -3.84
N VAL A 605 33.09 15.49 -2.79
CA VAL A 605 34.43 15.83 -2.27
C VAL A 605 35.01 14.72 -1.39
N PHE A 606 34.19 14.07 -0.56
CA PHE A 606 34.67 13.15 0.47
C PHE A 606 34.57 11.67 0.07
N ASP A 607 33.49 11.26 -0.59
CA ASP A 607 33.21 9.86 -0.92
C ASP A 607 33.59 9.51 -2.37
N LEU A 608 33.44 10.45 -3.31
CA LEU A 608 33.77 10.28 -4.75
C LEU A 608 35.15 10.85 -5.12
N LYS A 609 36.16 10.66 -4.27
CA LYS A 609 37.54 11.18 -4.51
C LYS A 609 38.19 10.68 -5.80
N SER A 610 37.71 9.56 -6.36
CA SER A 610 38.25 8.99 -7.60
C SER A 610 37.64 9.57 -8.87
N LEU A 611 36.63 10.44 -8.76
CA LEU A 611 35.96 11.03 -9.92
C LEU A 611 36.93 11.94 -10.70
N SER A 612 37.48 11.44 -11.79
CA SER A 612 38.50 12.17 -12.57
C SER A 612 37.86 13.00 -13.70
N GLY A 613 38.27 14.27 -13.79
CA GLY A 613 37.92 15.18 -14.87
C GLY A 613 36.78 16.18 -14.60
N PRO A 614 36.88 17.42 -15.11
CA PRO A 614 35.90 18.48 -14.88
C PRO A 614 34.54 18.21 -15.55
N VAL A 615 34.52 17.45 -16.64
CA VAL A 615 33.29 17.08 -17.36
C VAL A 615 32.43 16.13 -16.51
N SER A 616 33.02 15.08 -15.95
CA SER A 616 32.35 14.12 -15.05
C SER A 616 31.75 14.81 -13.82
N ALA A 617 32.49 15.73 -13.20
CA ALA A 617 32.00 16.51 -12.07
C ALA A 617 30.82 17.42 -12.46
N THR A 618 30.86 18.00 -13.65
CA THR A 618 29.77 18.84 -14.17
C THR A 618 28.50 18.02 -14.46
N LEU A 619 28.65 16.80 -15.00
CA LEU A 619 27.53 15.87 -15.21
C LEU A 619 26.89 15.46 -13.89
N TYR A 620 27.70 15.09 -12.90
CA TYR A 620 27.24 14.76 -11.55
C TYR A 620 26.44 15.91 -10.93
N LEU A 621 26.99 17.13 -10.96
CA LEU A 621 26.32 18.30 -10.41
C LEU A 621 25.05 18.67 -11.19
N GLY A 622 25.06 18.49 -12.52
CA GLY A 622 23.92 18.76 -13.38
C GLY A 622 22.72 17.84 -13.12
N TYR A 623 22.95 16.52 -13.06
CA TYR A 623 21.89 15.57 -12.72
C TYR A 623 21.44 15.70 -11.25
N SER A 624 22.37 15.98 -10.34
CA SER A 624 22.04 16.26 -8.93
C SER A 624 21.17 17.53 -8.81
N LEU A 625 21.43 18.57 -9.60
CA LEU A 625 20.62 19.78 -9.66
C LEU A 625 19.19 19.47 -10.15
N LEU A 626 19.04 18.67 -11.21
CA LEU A 626 17.73 18.22 -11.69
C LEU A 626 16.93 17.50 -10.59
N MET A 627 17.58 16.56 -9.90
CA MET A 627 16.97 15.80 -8.79
C MET A 627 16.54 16.71 -7.65
N VAL A 628 17.41 17.64 -7.24
CA VAL A 628 17.14 18.59 -6.15
C VAL A 628 15.97 19.52 -6.48
N LEU A 629 15.86 19.99 -7.73
CA LEU A 629 14.74 20.82 -8.17
C LEU A 629 13.40 20.05 -8.12
N ALA A 630 13.40 18.79 -8.55
CA ALA A 630 12.21 17.92 -8.46
C ALA A 630 11.77 17.70 -7.00
N ILE A 631 12.73 17.50 -6.09
CA ILE A 631 12.46 17.36 -4.65
C ILE A 631 11.91 18.68 -4.08
N MET A 632 12.48 19.83 -4.44
CA MET A 632 12.01 21.14 -4.00
C MET A 632 10.54 21.39 -4.36
N PHE A 633 10.14 21.11 -5.61
CA PHE A 633 8.74 21.26 -6.04
C PHE A 633 7.82 20.31 -5.29
N THR A 634 8.25 19.07 -5.08
CA THR A 634 7.50 18.03 -4.38
C THR A 634 7.26 18.40 -2.92
N THR A 635 8.32 18.62 -2.15
CA THR A 635 8.22 18.90 -0.72
C THR A 635 7.62 20.28 -0.44
N GLY A 636 7.92 21.28 -1.29
CA GLY A 636 7.32 22.60 -1.20
C GLY A 636 5.82 22.60 -1.46
N THR A 637 5.36 21.79 -2.41
CA THR A 637 3.93 21.61 -2.69
C THR A 637 3.18 20.97 -1.53
N VAL A 638 3.75 19.92 -0.92
CA VAL A 638 3.18 19.28 0.28
C VAL A 638 3.05 20.28 1.42
N GLY A 639 4.11 21.06 1.67
CA GLY A 639 4.11 22.11 2.69
C GLY A 639 3.04 23.18 2.43
N PHE A 640 3.00 23.71 1.20
CA PHE A 640 2.04 24.74 0.81
C PHE A 640 0.59 24.27 0.91
N LEU A 641 0.24 23.11 0.34
CA LEU A 641 -1.13 22.59 0.36
C LEU A 641 -1.63 22.31 1.80
N SER A 642 -0.74 21.78 2.65
CA SER A 642 -1.04 21.53 4.06
C SER A 642 -1.30 22.84 4.82
N SER A 643 -0.42 23.83 4.62
CA SER A 643 -0.55 25.16 5.22
C SER A 643 -1.78 25.92 4.71
N PHE A 644 -2.09 25.83 3.42
CA PHE A 644 -3.30 26.44 2.84
C PHE A 644 -4.57 25.88 3.47
N TRP A 645 -4.69 24.56 3.60
CA TRP A 645 -5.84 23.94 4.28
C TRP A 645 -5.92 24.29 5.76
N PHE A 646 -4.78 24.38 6.44
CA PHE A 646 -4.72 24.79 7.84
C PHE A 646 -5.18 26.23 8.04
N VAL A 647 -4.68 27.18 7.24
CA VAL A 647 -5.10 28.59 7.28
C VAL A 647 -6.59 28.70 6.94
N TYR A 648 -7.04 28.02 5.89
CA TYR A 648 -8.46 27.97 5.54
C TYR A 648 -9.31 27.48 6.71
N TYR A 649 -8.92 26.39 7.36
CA TYR A 649 -9.63 25.84 8.51
C TYR A 649 -9.61 26.80 9.72
N LEU A 650 -8.45 27.37 10.05
CA LEU A 650 -8.25 28.30 11.17
C LEU A 650 -9.21 29.50 11.08
N PHE A 651 -9.33 30.11 9.90
CA PHE A 651 -10.17 31.28 9.67
C PHE A 651 -11.62 30.97 9.27
N SER A 652 -11.95 29.70 8.95
CA SER A 652 -13.34 29.27 8.71
C SER A 652 -14.13 28.94 9.99
N SER A 653 -13.46 28.86 11.15
CA SER A 653 -14.08 28.47 12.41
C SER A 653 -15.16 29.47 12.85
N LYS A 654 -16.29 28.95 13.35
CA LYS A 654 -17.58 29.67 13.58
C LYS A 654 -17.53 30.82 14.59
N THR A 655 -16.38 31.10 15.20
CA THR A 655 -16.17 32.18 16.18
C THR A 655 -16.37 33.58 15.59
N LEU A 656 -16.34 33.75 14.26
CA LEU A 656 -16.53 35.04 13.55
C LEU A 656 -17.88 35.19 12.81
N LYS A 657 -18.68 34.13 12.68
CA LYS A 657 -19.93 34.14 11.87
C LYS A 657 -21.22 34.27 12.70
N ARG A 658 -21.13 34.50 14.01
CA ARG A 658 -22.29 34.56 14.90
C ARG A 658 -22.86 36.00 14.98
N GLY A 659 -23.26 36.54 13.83
CA GLY A 659 -23.85 37.88 13.72
C GLY A 659 -25.27 37.91 13.14
N GLU A 660 -25.67 36.96 12.27
CA GLU A 660 -26.88 37.16 11.45
C GLU A 660 -27.78 35.94 11.21
N GLU A 661 -27.62 34.83 11.94
CA GLU A 661 -28.58 33.72 11.87
C GLU A 661 -29.01 33.27 13.27
N MET A 662 -29.77 34.14 13.94
CA MET A 662 -30.68 33.75 15.02
C MET A 662 -32.04 34.41 14.78
N ALA A 663 -32.87 33.78 13.95
CA ALA A 663 -34.33 33.91 14.01
C ALA A 663 -34.96 32.72 13.24
N GLY A 664 -35.60 31.81 13.98
CA GLY A 664 -36.52 30.82 13.42
C GLY A 664 -36.11 29.36 13.63
N GLY A 665 -36.62 28.73 14.70
CA GLY A 665 -36.54 27.28 14.89
C GLY A 665 -36.73 26.87 16.35
N SER A 666 -37.99 26.80 16.79
CA SER A 666 -38.46 26.54 18.15
C SER A 666 -38.17 25.12 18.66
N PHE A 667 -37.85 25.04 19.96
CA PHE A 667 -37.95 23.85 20.81
C PHE A 667 -39.43 23.58 21.16
N ALA A 668 -39.93 22.39 20.84
CA ALA A 668 -40.97 21.65 21.58
C ALA A 668 -41.25 20.30 20.89
N THR A 669 -40.91 19.15 21.52
CA THR A 669 -41.55 17.83 21.26
C THR A 669 -41.10 16.70 22.19
N ASP A 670 -40.10 16.87 23.07
CA ASP A 670 -39.58 15.74 23.88
C ASP A 670 -40.49 15.27 25.03
N SER A 671 -41.53 16.02 25.41
CA SER A 671 -42.50 15.56 26.43
C SER A 671 -43.55 14.60 25.88
N VAL A 672 -43.77 14.54 24.56
CA VAL A 672 -44.84 13.74 23.93
C VAL A 672 -44.43 12.29 23.68
N ALA A 673 -43.14 12.03 23.41
CA ALA A 673 -42.64 10.68 23.10
C ALA A 673 -42.64 9.72 24.31
N LYS A 674 -42.42 10.23 25.53
CA LYS A 674 -42.45 9.40 26.76
C LYS A 674 -43.86 8.93 27.13
N GLU A 675 -44.91 9.68 26.80
CA GLU A 675 -46.31 9.29 27.05
C GLU A 675 -46.80 8.21 26.06
N ARG A 676 -46.38 8.26 24.79
CA ARG A 676 -46.76 7.26 23.75
C ARG A 676 -46.08 5.91 23.91
N ALA A 677 -44.84 5.87 24.41
CA ALA A 677 -44.12 4.61 24.64
C ALA A 677 -44.81 3.68 25.68
N GLN A 678 -45.56 4.25 26.63
CA GLN A 678 -46.38 3.50 27.59
C GLN A 678 -47.66 2.90 26.94
N GLN A 679 -48.02 3.35 25.74
CA GLN A 679 -49.19 2.87 24.99
C GLN A 679 -48.84 1.74 24.01
N TYR A 680 -47.58 1.29 23.94
CA TYR A 680 -47.18 0.18 23.06
C TYR A 680 -47.77 -1.15 23.55
N LYS A 681 -48.76 -1.69 22.82
CA LYS A 681 -49.44 -2.96 23.16
C LYS A 681 -48.93 -4.18 22.35
N GLY A 682 -47.88 -4.01 21.56
CA GLY A 682 -47.38 -5.04 20.66
C GLY A 682 -46.84 -6.29 21.38
N ARG A 683 -47.28 -7.47 20.93
CA ARG A 683 -46.85 -8.78 21.44
C ARG A 683 -45.74 -9.37 20.56
N VAL A 684 -45.00 -10.33 21.12
CA VAL A 684 -44.03 -11.11 20.34
C VAL A 684 -44.77 -12.19 19.57
N THR A 685 -44.85 -12.06 18.25
CA THR A 685 -45.45 -13.08 17.38
C THR A 685 -44.45 -14.17 17.03
N LEU A 686 -44.93 -15.38 16.76
CA LEU A 686 -44.08 -16.44 16.19
C LEU A 686 -43.47 -16.01 14.84
N TYR A 687 -44.20 -15.17 14.09
CA TYR A 687 -43.77 -14.60 12.82
C TYR A 687 -42.49 -13.76 12.97
N VAL A 688 -42.41 -12.84 13.94
CA VAL A 688 -41.21 -12.02 14.14
C VAL A 688 -40.01 -12.85 14.59
N ILE A 689 -40.22 -13.87 15.44
CA ILE A 689 -39.15 -14.77 15.89
C ILE A 689 -38.55 -15.54 14.71
N ILE A 690 -39.38 -16.17 13.88
CA ILE A 690 -38.92 -16.92 12.69
C ILE A 690 -38.19 -15.98 11.73
N THR A 691 -38.74 -14.80 11.49
CA THR A 691 -38.16 -13.76 10.62
C THR A 691 -36.76 -13.33 11.12
N CYS A 692 -36.60 -13.12 12.43
CA CYS A 692 -35.32 -12.78 13.04
C CYS A 692 -34.32 -13.95 13.04
N ILE A 693 -34.77 -15.19 13.25
CA ILE A 693 -33.89 -16.38 13.16
C ILE A 693 -33.33 -16.52 11.74
N VAL A 694 -34.19 -16.39 10.72
CA VAL A 694 -33.78 -16.46 9.31
C VAL A 694 -32.80 -15.34 8.98
N ALA A 695 -33.03 -14.10 9.43
CA ALA A 695 -32.08 -13.01 9.24
C ALA A 695 -30.74 -13.25 9.98
N ALA A 696 -30.78 -13.83 11.19
CA ALA A 696 -29.59 -14.14 11.97
C ALA A 696 -28.67 -15.19 11.30
N THR A 697 -29.18 -16.02 10.37
CA THR A 697 -28.35 -16.96 9.60
C THR A 697 -27.20 -16.29 8.83
N GLY A 698 -27.32 -14.98 8.52
CA GLY A 698 -26.22 -14.20 7.96
C GLY A 698 -24.97 -14.14 8.84
N GLY A 699 -25.12 -14.21 10.18
CA GLY A 699 -24.00 -14.34 11.11
C GLY A 699 -23.28 -15.68 10.97
N SER A 700 -24.02 -16.76 10.67
CA SER A 700 -23.43 -18.07 10.44
C SER A 700 -22.55 -18.12 9.19
N LEU A 701 -22.81 -17.30 8.16
CA LEU A 701 -21.92 -17.19 6.99
C LEU A 701 -20.56 -16.63 7.36
N PHE A 702 -20.57 -15.53 8.12
CA PHE A 702 -19.37 -14.90 8.64
C PHE A 702 -18.59 -15.86 9.56
N GLY A 703 -19.29 -16.51 10.48
CA GLY A 703 -18.71 -17.49 11.39
C GLY A 703 -18.15 -18.73 10.70
N TYR A 704 -18.85 -19.26 9.70
CA TYR A 704 -18.43 -20.45 8.97
C TYR A 704 -17.10 -20.20 8.24
N ASP A 705 -16.93 -19.04 7.60
CA ASP A 705 -15.69 -18.71 6.90
C ASP A 705 -14.48 -18.56 7.85
N ILE A 706 -14.70 -17.92 9.01
CA ILE A 706 -13.68 -17.78 10.08
C ILE A 706 -13.19 -19.17 10.50
N GLY A 707 -14.11 -20.10 10.79
CA GLY A 707 -13.75 -21.45 11.25
C GLY A 707 -13.21 -22.37 10.15
N ILE A 708 -13.65 -22.21 8.90
CA ILE A 708 -13.27 -23.14 7.83
C ILE A 708 -11.82 -22.90 7.36
N SER A 709 -11.40 -21.64 7.33
CA SER A 709 -10.11 -21.21 6.80
C SER A 709 -8.94 -21.85 7.56
N GLY A 710 -9.02 -21.93 8.89
CA GLY A 710 -7.95 -22.53 9.69
C GLY A 710 -7.77 -24.02 9.51
N GLY A 711 -8.87 -24.77 9.33
CA GLY A 711 -8.76 -26.21 9.08
C GLY A 711 -8.29 -26.53 7.67
N VAL A 712 -8.80 -25.84 6.65
CA VAL A 712 -8.40 -26.04 5.24
C VAL A 712 -6.92 -25.72 5.03
N THR A 713 -6.39 -24.66 5.64
CA THR A 713 -4.96 -24.30 5.58
C THR A 713 -4.05 -25.33 6.27
N SER A 714 -4.58 -26.22 7.11
CA SER A 714 -3.84 -27.32 7.72
C SER A 714 -3.87 -28.63 6.89
N MET A 715 -4.77 -28.74 5.90
CA MET A 715 -4.96 -29.95 5.10
C MET A 715 -3.82 -30.15 4.09
N ASP A 716 -3.26 -31.36 4.05
CA ASP A 716 -2.11 -31.70 3.21
C ASP A 716 -2.44 -31.58 1.72
N ASP A 717 -3.58 -32.12 1.28
CA ASP A 717 -3.99 -32.11 -0.14
C ASP A 717 -4.22 -30.69 -0.67
N PHE A 718 -4.68 -29.78 0.21
CA PHE A 718 -4.87 -28.37 -0.12
C PHE A 718 -3.53 -27.64 -0.27
N LEU A 719 -2.62 -27.85 0.68
CA LEU A 719 -1.28 -27.27 0.64
C LEU A 719 -0.47 -27.82 -0.53
N GLN A 720 -0.49 -29.13 -0.80
CA GLN A 720 0.19 -29.71 -1.96
C GLN A 720 -0.27 -29.09 -3.28
N LYS A 721 -1.58 -28.83 -3.41
CA LYS A 721 -2.16 -28.32 -4.66
C LYS A 721 -1.94 -26.82 -4.87
N PHE A 722 -2.13 -26.00 -3.84
CA PHE A 722 -2.12 -24.52 -3.97
C PHE A 722 -0.89 -23.84 -3.35
N PHE A 723 -0.22 -24.49 -2.39
CA PHE A 723 0.89 -23.93 -1.62
C PHE A 723 2.02 -24.96 -1.40
N PRO A 724 2.63 -25.51 -2.49
CA PRO A 724 3.57 -26.62 -2.38
C PRO A 724 4.83 -26.27 -1.58
N ASP A 725 5.28 -25.00 -1.58
CA ASP A 725 6.42 -24.56 -0.78
C ASP A 725 6.11 -24.63 0.73
N VAL A 726 4.89 -24.27 1.15
CA VAL A 726 4.43 -24.41 2.54
C VAL A 726 4.32 -25.89 2.93
N TYR A 727 3.85 -26.73 2.01
CA TYR A 727 3.79 -28.17 2.23
C TYR A 727 5.19 -28.79 2.43
N LYS A 728 6.18 -28.40 1.61
CA LYS A 728 7.58 -28.84 1.76
C LYS A 728 8.18 -28.35 3.08
N GLN A 729 7.96 -27.09 3.46
CA GLN A 729 8.42 -26.54 4.74
C GLN A 729 7.79 -27.27 5.94
N LYS A 730 6.51 -27.66 5.84
CA LYS A 730 5.83 -28.48 6.84
C LYS A 730 6.47 -29.86 7.03
N MET A 731 6.99 -30.47 5.96
CA MET A 731 7.56 -31.83 5.96
C MET A 731 9.07 -31.88 6.28
N HIS A 732 9.85 -30.87 5.87
CA HIS A 732 11.32 -30.88 5.95
C HIS A 732 11.91 -30.10 7.15
N ALA A 733 11.09 -29.51 8.03
CA ALA A 733 11.57 -28.57 9.04
C ALA A 733 12.17 -29.23 10.29
N HIS A 734 13.49 -29.47 10.24
CA HIS A 734 14.38 -29.33 11.41
C HIS A 734 14.68 -27.85 11.73
N GLU A 735 14.11 -26.88 10.99
CA GLU A 735 14.31 -25.44 11.18
C GLU A 735 13.03 -24.76 11.73
N ASN A 736 13.14 -24.18 12.93
CA ASN A 736 12.22 -23.24 13.62
C ASN A 736 10.70 -23.50 13.48
N ASN A 737 10.13 -24.12 14.52
CA ASN A 737 8.70 -24.48 14.61
C ASN A 737 7.69 -23.33 14.35
N TYR A 738 8.08 -22.07 14.55
CA TYR A 738 7.20 -20.90 14.38
C TYR A 738 7.07 -20.41 12.93
N CYS A 739 8.00 -20.77 12.04
CA CYS A 739 8.04 -20.26 10.65
C CYS A 739 7.48 -21.26 9.61
N LYS A 740 7.02 -22.44 10.03
CA LYS A 740 6.56 -23.55 9.17
C LYS A 740 5.49 -23.18 8.13
N PHE A 741 4.69 -22.15 8.41
CA PHE A 741 3.57 -21.72 7.56
C PHE A 741 3.72 -20.29 7.04
N ASN A 742 4.92 -19.70 7.10
CA ASN A 742 5.15 -18.31 6.71
C ASN A 742 5.12 -18.15 5.18
N SER A 743 3.95 -17.76 4.64
CA SER A 743 3.77 -17.48 3.22
C SER A 743 2.82 -16.30 3.01
N GLN A 744 3.23 -15.35 2.17
CA GLN A 744 2.39 -14.21 1.79
C GLN A 744 1.16 -14.62 1.00
N ALA A 745 1.25 -15.69 0.20
CA ALA A 745 0.12 -16.20 -0.58
C ALA A 745 -0.95 -16.85 0.32
N LEU A 746 -0.52 -17.57 1.36
CA LEU A 746 -1.42 -18.17 2.36
C LEU A 746 -2.11 -17.09 3.21
N ALA A 747 -1.37 -16.04 3.58
CA ALA A 747 -1.90 -14.86 4.25
C ALA A 747 -2.92 -14.12 3.36
N ALA A 748 -2.61 -13.93 2.08
CA ALA A 748 -3.49 -13.29 1.09
C ALA A 748 -4.80 -14.06 0.86
N PHE A 749 -4.74 -15.40 0.86
CA PHE A 749 -5.94 -16.25 0.79
C PHE A 749 -6.91 -15.98 1.95
N THR A 750 -6.38 -15.75 3.16
CA THR A 750 -7.20 -15.47 4.35
C THR A 750 -7.64 -14.00 4.41
N SER A 751 -6.78 -13.06 4.02
CA SER A 751 -7.01 -11.62 4.16
C SER A 751 -7.89 -11.02 3.05
N SER A 752 -7.83 -11.56 1.82
CA SER A 752 -8.55 -11.04 0.63
C SER A 752 -10.06 -10.91 0.81
N LEU A 753 -10.68 -11.79 1.61
CA LEU A 753 -12.09 -11.74 1.94
C LEU A 753 -12.48 -10.48 2.73
N TYR A 754 -11.65 -10.06 3.68
CA TYR A 754 -11.96 -8.91 4.56
C TYR A 754 -11.80 -7.58 3.84
N ILE A 755 -10.79 -7.45 2.97
CA ILE A 755 -10.63 -6.25 2.15
C ILE A 755 -11.75 -6.15 1.09
N ALA A 756 -12.15 -7.28 0.49
CA ALA A 756 -13.29 -7.32 -0.41
C ALA A 756 -14.61 -6.98 0.32
N GLY A 757 -14.80 -7.49 1.54
CA GLY A 757 -15.94 -7.15 2.39
C GLY A 757 -15.97 -5.67 2.79
N LEU A 758 -14.82 -5.08 3.10
CA LEU A 758 -14.71 -3.65 3.36
C LEU A 758 -15.16 -2.84 2.14
N VAL A 759 -14.60 -3.11 0.95
CA VAL A 759 -14.96 -2.39 -0.29
C VAL A 759 -16.42 -2.62 -0.67
N ALA A 760 -16.90 -3.86 -0.61
CA ALA A 760 -18.27 -4.20 -0.94
C ALA A 760 -19.28 -3.54 -0.01
N SER A 761 -18.97 -3.45 1.28
CA SER A 761 -19.84 -2.77 2.25
C SER A 761 -20.09 -1.31 1.87
N LEU A 762 -19.12 -0.62 1.22
CA LEU A 762 -19.27 0.75 0.70
C LEU A 762 -20.22 0.83 -0.49
N ILE A 763 -20.12 -0.15 -1.40
CA ILE A 763 -20.93 -0.23 -2.64
C ILE A 763 -22.38 -0.60 -2.32
N ALA A 764 -22.58 -1.33 -1.23
CA ALA A 764 -23.84 -1.97 -0.95
C ALA A 764 -24.88 -0.98 -0.35
N SER A 765 -24.44 0.11 0.31
CA SER A 765 -25.33 1.12 0.90
C SER A 765 -26.35 1.76 -0.07
N PRO A 766 -25.95 2.27 -1.26
CA PRO A 766 -26.91 2.76 -2.27
C PRO A 766 -27.98 1.73 -2.67
N VAL A 767 -27.61 0.44 -2.70
CA VAL A 767 -28.50 -0.66 -3.11
C VAL A 767 -29.59 -0.88 -2.07
N THR A 768 -29.24 -0.93 -0.78
CA THR A 768 -30.22 -1.09 0.32
C THR A 768 -31.20 0.06 0.40
N ARG A 769 -30.72 1.29 0.18
CA ARG A 769 -31.58 2.44 0.26
C ARG A 769 -32.62 2.47 -0.87
N LYS A 770 -32.21 2.12 -2.09
CA LYS A 770 -33.10 2.15 -3.26
C LYS A 770 -34.06 0.96 -3.31
N TYR A 771 -33.59 -0.22 -2.94
CA TYR A 771 -34.33 -1.47 -3.15
C TYR A 771 -34.84 -2.16 -1.86
N GLY A 772 -34.44 -1.68 -0.68
CA GLY A 772 -34.84 -2.24 0.62
C GLY A 772 -33.80 -3.20 1.22
N ARG A 773 -33.95 -3.53 2.51
CA ARG A 773 -32.97 -4.35 3.26
C ARG A 773 -32.98 -5.80 2.80
N ARG A 774 -34.17 -6.30 2.45
CA ARG A 774 -34.40 -7.64 1.86
C ARG A 774 -33.52 -7.88 0.63
N MET A 775 -33.45 -6.93 -0.30
CA MET A 775 -32.72 -7.11 -1.56
C MET A 775 -31.21 -7.26 -1.32
N SER A 776 -30.66 -6.52 -0.36
CA SER A 776 -29.24 -6.62 -0.03
C SER A 776 -28.86 -7.93 0.67
N ILE A 777 -29.77 -8.51 1.47
CA ILE A 777 -29.60 -9.86 2.03
C ILE A 777 -29.56 -10.89 0.88
N ILE A 778 -30.46 -10.78 -0.11
CA ILE A 778 -30.50 -11.68 -1.27
C ILE A 778 -29.23 -11.52 -2.13
N CYS A 779 -28.82 -10.29 -2.46
CA CYS A 779 -27.59 -10.04 -3.21
C CYS A 779 -26.34 -10.57 -2.49
N GLY A 780 -26.28 -10.38 -1.16
CA GLY A 780 -25.19 -10.93 -0.34
C GLY A 780 -25.16 -12.46 -0.37
N GLY A 781 -26.33 -13.11 -0.25
CA GLY A 781 -26.45 -14.56 -0.32
C GLY A 781 -26.07 -15.13 -1.68
N MET A 782 -26.54 -14.53 -2.77
CA MET A 782 -26.17 -14.91 -4.13
C MET A 782 -24.67 -14.78 -4.40
N SER A 783 -24.06 -13.67 -3.96
CA SER A 783 -22.61 -13.48 -4.06
C SER A 783 -21.84 -14.55 -3.29
N PHE A 784 -22.33 -14.92 -2.11
CA PHE A 784 -21.72 -15.97 -1.28
C PHE A 784 -21.86 -17.37 -1.90
N LEU A 785 -23.00 -17.66 -2.55
CA LEU A 785 -23.20 -18.90 -3.30
C LEU A 785 -22.21 -19.02 -4.46
N VAL A 786 -22.04 -17.95 -5.24
CA VAL A 786 -21.07 -17.90 -6.33
C VAL A 786 -19.65 -18.10 -5.79
N GLY A 787 -19.28 -17.40 -4.70
CA GLY A 787 -17.98 -17.56 -4.07
C GLY A 787 -17.72 -18.97 -3.55
N SER A 788 -18.71 -19.63 -2.94
CA SER A 788 -18.59 -21.01 -2.46
C SER A 788 -18.48 -22.02 -3.60
N ALA A 789 -19.25 -21.85 -4.68
CA ALA A 789 -19.15 -22.68 -5.88
C ALA A 789 -17.77 -22.55 -6.55
N LEU A 790 -17.24 -21.33 -6.67
CA LEU A 790 -15.90 -21.08 -7.19
C LEU A 790 -14.82 -21.72 -6.31
N ASN A 791 -14.92 -21.61 -4.99
CA ASN A 791 -13.97 -22.23 -4.07
C ASN A 791 -14.04 -23.77 -4.09
N ALA A 792 -15.22 -24.36 -4.23
CA ALA A 792 -15.38 -25.81 -4.36
C ALA A 792 -14.83 -26.33 -5.70
N ALA A 793 -15.03 -25.57 -6.79
CA ALA A 793 -14.58 -25.90 -8.13
C ALA A 793 -13.09 -25.57 -8.38
N ALA A 794 -12.45 -24.79 -7.50
CA ALA A 794 -11.12 -24.22 -7.69
C ALA A 794 -10.08 -25.21 -8.24
N ALA A 795 -9.49 -24.85 -9.39
CA ALA A 795 -8.39 -25.58 -10.02
C ALA A 795 -7.01 -24.92 -9.78
N ASN A 796 -7.01 -23.61 -9.58
CA ASN A 796 -5.84 -22.73 -9.53
C ASN A 796 -6.02 -21.65 -8.46
N LEU A 797 -4.91 -21.11 -7.94
CA LEU A 797 -4.91 -20.16 -6.81
C LEU A 797 -5.72 -18.89 -7.10
N VAL A 798 -5.71 -18.40 -8.34
CA VAL A 798 -6.46 -17.21 -8.75
C VAL A 798 -7.97 -17.42 -8.58
N MET A 799 -8.49 -18.58 -9.00
CA MET A 799 -9.91 -18.93 -8.85
C MET A 799 -10.32 -19.01 -7.38
N LEU A 800 -9.41 -19.49 -6.53
CA LEU A 800 -9.60 -19.54 -5.07
C LEU A 800 -9.63 -18.14 -4.45
N ILE A 801 -8.75 -17.22 -4.89
CA ILE A 801 -8.76 -15.82 -4.43
C ILE A 801 -10.02 -15.10 -4.92
N ILE A 802 -10.43 -15.29 -6.18
CA ILE A 802 -11.66 -14.71 -6.72
C ILE A 802 -12.89 -15.24 -5.94
N GLY A 803 -12.92 -16.54 -5.63
CA GLY A 803 -13.95 -17.12 -4.78
C GLY A 803 -13.99 -16.47 -3.40
N ARG A 804 -12.84 -16.25 -2.76
CA ARG A 804 -12.73 -15.50 -1.48
C ARG A 804 -13.18 -14.05 -1.58
N ILE A 805 -12.84 -13.35 -2.66
CA ILE A 805 -13.33 -11.99 -2.92
C ILE A 805 -14.85 -12.00 -3.01
N MET A 806 -15.45 -12.97 -3.68
CA MET A 806 -16.91 -13.08 -3.82
C MET A 806 -17.63 -13.44 -2.52
N LEU A 807 -17.02 -14.28 -1.69
CA LEU A 807 -17.47 -14.49 -0.29
C LEU A 807 -17.39 -13.20 0.52
N GLY A 808 -16.30 -12.44 0.38
CA GLY A 808 -16.12 -11.12 0.99
C GLY A 808 -17.18 -10.12 0.57
N VAL A 809 -17.52 -10.06 -0.72
CA VAL A 809 -18.63 -9.25 -1.22
C VAL A 809 -19.94 -9.66 -0.55
N GLY A 810 -20.20 -10.97 -0.42
CA GLY A 810 -21.37 -11.47 0.31
C GLY A 810 -21.46 -10.96 1.75
N ILE A 811 -20.33 -11.01 2.49
CA ILE A 811 -20.22 -10.50 3.86
C ILE A 811 -20.42 -8.97 3.90
N GLY A 812 -19.85 -8.23 2.94
CA GLY A 812 -19.97 -6.78 2.84
C GLY A 812 -21.41 -6.31 2.61
N PHE A 813 -22.18 -7.03 1.77
CA PHE A 813 -23.61 -6.76 1.57
C PHE A 813 -24.46 -7.09 2.81
N GLY A 814 -24.08 -8.11 3.61
CA GLY A 814 -24.74 -8.46 4.87
C GLY A 814 -24.47 -7.47 6.03
N ASN A 815 -23.28 -6.87 6.09
CA ASN A 815 -22.80 -6.04 7.21
C ASN A 815 -22.83 -4.51 6.97
N GLN A 816 -23.38 -4.08 5.84
CA GLN A 816 -23.31 -2.74 5.21
C GLN A 816 -22.93 -1.47 5.99
N ILE A 817 -22.14 -0.65 5.28
CA ILE A 817 -21.39 0.53 5.73
C ILE A 817 -21.53 1.64 4.68
N ILE A 818 -21.33 2.89 5.07
CA ILE A 818 -21.02 4.03 4.21
C ILE A 818 -19.60 4.56 4.55
N LEU A 819 -18.74 4.71 3.53
CA LEU A 819 -17.64 5.68 3.48
C LEU A 819 -17.77 6.41 2.13
N TYR A 820 -17.95 7.72 2.20
CA TYR A 820 -18.03 8.58 1.02
C TYR A 820 -16.63 8.72 0.39
N LEU A 821 -16.40 8.04 -0.74
CA LEU A 821 -15.37 8.44 -1.72
C LEU A 821 -16.00 8.83 -3.07
N ARG A 822 -17.08 9.62 -3.03
CA ARG A 822 -17.58 10.32 -4.22
C ARG A 822 -17.85 11.78 -3.91
N ALA A 823 -16.98 12.64 -4.41
CA ALA A 823 -17.32 14.00 -4.73
C ALA A 823 -18.43 13.98 -5.80
N TYR A 824 -19.56 14.62 -5.47
CA TYR A 824 -20.64 15.06 -6.37
C TYR A 824 -21.32 14.01 -7.27
N ILE A 825 -22.51 13.54 -6.84
CA ILE A 825 -23.76 13.45 -7.63
C ILE A 825 -24.90 13.06 -6.65
N VAL A 826 -25.93 13.92 -6.61
CA VAL A 826 -27.28 13.76 -5.99
C VAL A 826 -27.38 13.82 -4.46
N TYR A 827 -28.04 14.89 -4.01
CA TYR A 827 -28.67 15.06 -2.70
C TYR A 827 -29.59 13.88 -2.39
N LEU A 828 -29.39 13.17 -1.28
CA LEU A 828 -30.46 12.47 -0.53
C LEU A 828 -29.85 11.92 0.79
N PRO A 829 -30.41 12.14 2.00
CA PRO A 829 -29.90 11.59 3.28
C PRO A 829 -30.67 10.33 3.71
N GLY A 830 -30.00 9.24 4.10
CA GLY A 830 -30.67 8.00 4.51
C GLY A 830 -29.72 6.80 4.65
N ILE A 831 -29.92 6.02 5.72
CA ILE A 831 -28.99 5.12 6.42
C ILE A 831 -29.34 3.65 6.13
N SER A 832 -28.39 2.67 6.21
CA SER A 832 -28.59 1.34 6.88
C SER A 832 -27.49 0.27 6.66
N LYS A 833 -27.22 -0.48 7.74
CA LYS A 833 -26.69 -1.87 7.78
C LYS A 833 -27.80 -2.85 7.36
N ALA A 834 -27.49 -4.02 6.80
CA ALA A 834 -28.54 -4.96 6.37
C ALA A 834 -29.01 -5.89 7.50
N VAL A 835 -28.16 -6.74 8.10
CA VAL A 835 -28.64 -7.84 8.98
C VAL A 835 -28.88 -7.43 10.46
N PRO A 836 -27.91 -6.90 11.24
CA PRO A 836 -28.18 -6.50 12.63
C PRO A 836 -29.21 -5.38 12.75
N LEU A 837 -29.31 -4.55 11.71
CA LEU A 837 -30.33 -3.51 11.67
C LEU A 837 -31.71 -4.08 11.35
N TYR A 838 -31.81 -5.02 10.39
CA TYR A 838 -33.06 -5.75 10.15
C TYR A 838 -33.59 -6.40 11.44
N LEU A 839 -32.70 -7.01 12.23
CA LEU A 839 -33.05 -7.56 13.55
C LEU A 839 -33.56 -6.47 14.50
N SER A 840 -32.85 -5.34 14.63
CA SER A 840 -33.26 -4.26 15.54
C SER A 840 -34.52 -3.49 15.12
N GLU A 841 -34.80 -3.41 13.81
CA GLU A 841 -35.99 -2.75 13.24
C GLU A 841 -37.23 -3.66 13.27
N MET A 842 -37.06 -4.98 13.22
CA MET A 842 -38.15 -5.95 13.38
C MET A 842 -38.46 -6.25 14.85
N ALA A 843 -37.44 -6.20 15.71
CA ALA A 843 -37.57 -6.48 17.12
C ALA A 843 -38.55 -5.53 17.85
N PRO A 844 -39.33 -6.02 18.81
CA PRO A 844 -40.01 -5.16 19.77
C PRO A 844 -38.98 -4.43 20.65
N THR A 845 -39.33 -3.22 21.08
CA THR A 845 -38.42 -2.32 21.83
C THR A 845 -37.85 -2.96 23.10
N HIS A 846 -38.63 -3.77 23.81
CA HIS A 846 -38.21 -4.45 25.06
C HIS A 846 -37.31 -5.69 24.84
N LEU A 847 -37.20 -6.23 23.62
CA LEU A 847 -36.38 -7.42 23.30
C LEU A 847 -35.28 -7.15 22.24
N ARG A 848 -35.07 -5.88 21.87
CA ARG A 848 -34.13 -5.47 20.82
C ARG A 848 -32.69 -5.96 21.07
N GLY A 849 -32.20 -5.87 22.31
CA GLY A 849 -30.87 -6.34 22.69
C GLY A 849 -30.71 -7.86 22.52
N GLY A 850 -31.67 -8.64 23.03
CA GLY A 850 -31.66 -10.10 22.94
C GLY A 850 -31.76 -10.62 21.50
N LEU A 851 -32.62 -10.02 20.66
CA LEU A 851 -32.75 -10.42 19.26
C LEU A 851 -31.52 -10.03 18.42
N ASN A 852 -30.84 -8.93 18.73
CA ASN A 852 -29.57 -8.57 18.09
C ASN A 852 -28.45 -9.56 18.44
N MET A 853 -28.43 -10.09 19.67
CA MET A 853 -27.44 -11.08 20.09
C MET A 853 -27.58 -12.43 19.36
N MET A 854 -28.72 -12.71 18.74
CA MET A 854 -28.88 -13.91 17.89
C MET A 854 -27.91 -13.93 16.70
N PHE A 855 -27.50 -12.75 16.19
CA PHE A 855 -26.47 -12.67 15.15
C PHE A 855 -25.11 -13.19 15.65
N GLN A 856 -24.74 -12.83 16.88
CA GLN A 856 -23.50 -13.29 17.51
C GLN A 856 -23.55 -14.79 17.80
N VAL A 857 -24.70 -15.31 18.27
CA VAL A 857 -24.91 -16.76 18.47
C VAL A 857 -24.81 -17.52 17.15
N ALA A 858 -25.43 -17.02 16.08
CA ALA A 858 -25.32 -17.62 14.76
C ALA A 858 -23.87 -17.61 14.25
N THR A 859 -23.11 -16.55 14.55
CA THR A 859 -21.68 -16.44 14.20
C THR A 859 -20.85 -17.50 14.94
N THR A 860 -21.00 -17.63 16.25
CA THR A 860 -20.23 -18.62 17.02
C THR A 860 -20.62 -20.06 16.69
N PHE A 861 -21.90 -20.30 16.42
CA PHE A 861 -22.38 -21.59 15.93
C PHE A 861 -21.85 -21.91 14.52
N GLY A 862 -21.72 -20.90 13.66
CA GLY A 862 -21.07 -21.02 12.36
C GLY A 862 -19.60 -21.44 12.48
N ILE A 863 -18.84 -20.82 13.40
CA ILE A 863 -17.44 -21.18 13.69
C ILE A 863 -17.33 -22.63 14.17
N PHE A 864 -18.20 -23.03 15.11
CA PHE A 864 -18.24 -24.39 15.62
C PHE A 864 -18.55 -25.41 14.52
N THR A 865 -19.58 -25.14 13.71
CA THR A 865 -19.99 -26.00 12.60
C THR A 865 -18.87 -26.16 11.58
N ALA A 866 -18.18 -25.08 11.21
CA ALA A 866 -17.06 -25.15 10.28
C ALA A 866 -15.87 -25.97 10.81
N ASN A 867 -15.56 -25.86 12.10
CA ASN A 867 -14.53 -26.70 12.72
C ASN A 867 -14.92 -28.19 12.74
N MET A 868 -16.20 -28.50 12.99
CA MET A 868 -16.73 -29.87 12.91
C MET A 868 -16.66 -30.42 11.48
N VAL A 869 -17.03 -29.62 10.48
CA VAL A 869 -16.90 -29.99 9.07
C VAL A 869 -15.44 -30.29 8.74
N ASN A 870 -14.50 -29.41 9.11
CA ASN A 870 -13.07 -29.63 8.89
C ASN A 870 -12.54 -30.88 9.58
N TYR A 871 -13.03 -31.19 10.79
CA TYR A 871 -12.68 -32.43 11.48
C TYR A 871 -13.15 -33.68 10.72
N GLY A 872 -14.33 -33.65 10.09
CA GLY A 872 -14.84 -34.75 9.27
C GLY A 872 -14.14 -34.86 7.91
N THR A 873 -13.96 -33.73 7.21
CA THR A 873 -13.44 -33.72 5.84
C THR A 873 -11.94 -33.97 5.74
N GLN A 874 -11.17 -33.81 6.82
CA GLN A 874 -9.72 -34.08 6.84
C GLN A 874 -9.36 -35.53 6.46
N ASN A 875 -10.29 -36.47 6.68
CA ASN A 875 -10.08 -37.89 6.41
C ASN A 875 -10.44 -38.27 4.96
N ILE A 876 -11.04 -37.35 4.20
CA ILE A 876 -11.47 -37.55 2.82
C ILE A 876 -10.37 -37.05 1.88
N LYS A 877 -9.60 -37.96 1.30
CA LYS A 877 -8.59 -37.66 0.27
C LYS A 877 -9.11 -38.00 -1.13
N PRO A 878 -8.80 -37.23 -2.20
CA PRO A 878 -8.05 -35.96 -2.25
C PRO A 878 -8.91 -34.68 -2.22
N TRP A 879 -10.23 -34.80 -2.04
CA TRP A 879 -11.20 -33.72 -2.29
C TRP A 879 -11.85 -33.13 -1.02
N GLY A 880 -11.43 -33.52 0.18
CA GLY A 880 -12.01 -33.06 1.45
C GLY A 880 -12.04 -31.53 1.63
N TRP A 881 -11.00 -30.82 1.20
CA TRP A 881 -10.96 -29.35 1.26
C TRP A 881 -12.00 -28.68 0.35
N ARG A 882 -12.36 -29.30 -0.79
CA ARG A 882 -13.42 -28.81 -1.68
C ARG A 882 -14.78 -28.89 -0.99
N LEU A 883 -15.03 -29.99 -0.28
CA LEU A 883 -16.26 -30.18 0.48
C LEU A 883 -16.34 -29.17 1.65
N SER A 884 -15.24 -28.95 2.37
CA SER A 884 -15.16 -27.92 3.42
C SER A 884 -15.55 -26.52 2.94
N LEU A 885 -14.96 -26.06 1.83
CA LEU A 885 -15.23 -24.73 1.27
C LEU A 885 -16.60 -24.66 0.56
N GLY A 886 -17.04 -25.76 -0.05
CA GLY A 886 -18.32 -25.86 -0.77
C GLY A 886 -19.53 -25.94 0.15
N LEU A 887 -19.40 -26.51 1.35
CA LEU A 887 -20.48 -26.56 2.34
C LEU A 887 -20.84 -25.17 2.90
N ALA A 888 -20.01 -24.15 2.65
CA ALA A 888 -20.36 -22.76 2.90
C ALA A 888 -21.59 -22.30 2.09
N ALA A 889 -21.95 -23.02 1.01
CA ALA A 889 -23.17 -22.79 0.26
C ALA A 889 -24.45 -23.10 1.06
N VAL A 890 -24.42 -24.01 2.03
CA VAL A 890 -25.61 -24.41 2.82
C VAL A 890 -26.22 -23.22 3.59
N PRO A 891 -25.48 -22.51 4.46
CA PRO A 891 -26.00 -21.31 5.11
C PRO A 891 -26.35 -20.21 4.09
N ALA A 892 -25.72 -20.17 2.91
CA ALA A 892 -26.01 -19.16 1.89
C ALA A 892 -27.32 -19.45 1.14
N ILE A 893 -27.65 -20.73 0.89
CA ILE A 893 -28.96 -21.15 0.37
C ILE A 893 -30.04 -20.81 1.38
N LEU A 894 -29.82 -21.11 2.66
CA LEU A 894 -30.76 -20.77 3.73
C LEU A 894 -30.99 -19.25 3.83
N MET A 895 -29.93 -18.44 3.72
CA MET A 895 -30.06 -16.99 3.74
C MET A 895 -30.75 -16.45 2.47
N THR A 896 -30.44 -17.00 1.28
CA THR A 896 -31.00 -16.53 0.01
C THR A 896 -32.47 -16.94 -0.12
N GLY A 897 -32.79 -18.21 0.12
CA GLY A 897 -34.16 -18.73 0.12
C GLY A 897 -35.01 -18.12 1.25
N GLY A 898 -34.42 -17.99 2.44
CA GLY A 898 -35.02 -17.26 3.56
C GLY A 898 -35.29 -15.80 3.23
N GLY A 899 -34.34 -15.10 2.61
CA GLY A 899 -34.47 -13.71 2.14
C GLY A 899 -35.60 -13.50 1.13
N ILE A 900 -35.94 -14.51 0.33
CA ILE A 900 -37.11 -14.46 -0.56
C ILE A 900 -38.41 -14.50 0.26
N CYS A 901 -38.45 -15.22 1.38
CA CYS A 901 -39.62 -15.32 2.25
C CYS A 901 -39.74 -14.15 3.26
N LEU A 902 -38.63 -13.44 3.52
CA LEU A 902 -38.58 -12.32 4.45
C LEU A 902 -39.29 -11.06 3.89
N PRO A 903 -40.15 -10.39 4.69
CA PRO A 903 -40.62 -9.05 4.35
C PRO A 903 -39.50 -8.02 4.52
N ASP A 904 -39.62 -6.86 3.85
CA ASP A 904 -38.77 -5.70 4.16
C ASP A 904 -39.16 -5.11 5.53
N THR A 905 -38.34 -4.25 6.14
CA THR A 905 -38.68 -3.71 7.48
C THR A 905 -39.75 -2.60 7.40
N PRO A 906 -40.59 -2.42 8.43
CA PRO A 906 -41.54 -1.30 8.48
C PRO A 906 -40.85 0.06 8.29
N ASN A 907 -39.71 0.27 8.95
CA ASN A 907 -38.89 1.48 8.80
C ASN A 907 -38.37 1.69 7.37
N SER A 908 -37.99 0.62 6.66
CA SER A 908 -37.59 0.69 5.24
C SER A 908 -38.74 1.13 4.34
N LEU A 909 -39.94 0.62 4.60
CA LEU A 909 -41.14 0.92 3.83
C LEU A 909 -41.59 2.37 4.05
N VAL A 910 -41.58 2.86 5.31
CA VAL A 910 -41.87 4.28 5.63
C VAL A 910 -40.88 5.21 4.91
N ASN A 911 -39.57 4.94 4.99
CA ASN A 911 -38.54 5.73 4.31
C ASN A 911 -38.67 5.76 2.78
N ARG A 912 -39.36 4.79 2.18
CA ARG A 912 -39.62 4.72 0.73
C ARG A 912 -40.98 5.32 0.33
N GLY A 913 -41.72 5.90 1.29
CA GLY A 913 -43.06 6.45 1.06
C GLY A 913 -44.17 5.40 0.98
N LEU A 914 -43.92 4.14 1.37
CA LEU A 914 -44.89 3.05 1.36
C LEU A 914 -45.54 2.87 2.74
N THR A 915 -46.16 3.93 3.27
CA THR A 915 -46.71 4.01 4.63
C THR A 915 -47.79 2.97 4.92
N GLU A 916 -48.73 2.73 4.01
CA GLU A 916 -49.78 1.72 4.21
C GLU A 916 -49.24 0.30 4.31
N LYS A 917 -48.25 -0.04 3.49
CA LYS A 917 -47.59 -1.37 3.54
C LYS A 917 -46.79 -1.53 4.83
N ALA A 918 -46.18 -0.45 5.30
CA ALA A 918 -45.45 -0.42 6.57
C ALA A 918 -46.39 -0.67 7.76
N ARG A 919 -47.57 -0.03 7.79
CA ARG A 919 -48.57 -0.22 8.84
C ARG A 919 -49.10 -1.65 8.89
N LYS A 920 -49.57 -2.20 7.76
CA LYS A 920 -50.05 -3.60 7.68
C LYS A 920 -48.99 -4.62 8.10
N LEU A 921 -47.72 -4.34 7.79
CA LEU A 921 -46.62 -5.17 8.23
C LEU A 921 -46.36 -5.03 9.74
N LEU A 922 -46.46 -3.82 10.28
CA LEU A 922 -46.31 -3.55 11.71
C LEU A 922 -47.39 -4.28 12.53
N GLU A 923 -48.65 -4.20 12.11
CA GLU A 923 -49.78 -4.95 12.69
C GLU A 923 -49.49 -6.46 12.70
N LYS A 924 -48.97 -6.99 11.57
CA LYS A 924 -48.62 -8.41 11.42
C LYS A 924 -47.46 -8.86 12.32
N ILE A 925 -46.42 -8.04 12.50
CA ILE A 925 -45.27 -8.42 13.36
C ILE A 925 -45.59 -8.28 14.85
N ARG A 926 -46.48 -7.33 15.23
CA ARG A 926 -46.90 -7.07 16.62
C ARG A 926 -48.12 -7.90 17.05
N GLY A 927 -48.88 -8.44 16.10
CA GLY A 927 -50.04 -9.28 16.37
C GLY A 927 -51.21 -8.53 17.00
N THR A 928 -51.30 -7.22 16.75
CA THR A 928 -52.30 -6.29 17.29
C THR A 928 -52.62 -5.22 16.26
N ASP A 929 -53.87 -4.76 16.20
CA ASP A 929 -54.28 -3.66 15.31
C ASP A 929 -53.97 -2.27 15.91
N ASP A 930 -53.77 -2.22 17.24
CA ASP A 930 -53.45 -1.00 18.00
C ASP A 930 -51.93 -0.70 17.94
N VAL A 931 -51.44 -0.34 16.75
CA VAL A 931 -50.03 0.03 16.49
C VAL A 931 -49.85 1.51 16.15
N ASP A 932 -50.91 2.33 16.25
CA ASP A 932 -50.89 3.72 15.80
C ASP A 932 -49.82 4.56 16.50
N ALA A 933 -49.62 4.36 17.81
CA ALA A 933 -48.57 5.03 18.57
C ALA A 933 -47.15 4.65 18.07
N GLU A 934 -46.87 3.35 17.90
CA GLU A 934 -45.57 2.87 17.40
C GLU A 934 -45.36 3.28 15.93
N PHE A 935 -46.41 3.27 15.12
CA PHE A 935 -46.36 3.67 13.71
C PHE A 935 -46.07 5.16 13.55
N GLN A 936 -46.76 6.01 14.31
CA GLN A 936 -46.54 7.44 14.29
C GLN A 936 -45.12 7.78 14.76
N ASP A 937 -44.62 7.13 15.80
CA ASP A 937 -43.25 7.32 16.27
C ASP A 937 -42.21 6.91 15.19
N MET A 938 -42.50 5.88 14.37
CA MET A 938 -41.63 5.54 13.22
C MET A 938 -41.68 6.58 12.09
N VAL A 939 -42.85 7.18 11.82
CA VAL A 939 -43.01 8.25 10.83
C VAL A 939 -42.27 9.50 11.28
N ASP A 940 -42.50 9.93 12.53
CA ASP A 940 -41.85 11.07 13.16
C ASP A 940 -40.31 10.86 13.18
N ALA A 941 -39.85 9.65 13.52
CA ALA A 941 -38.42 9.30 13.48
C ALA A 941 -37.84 9.27 12.05
N SER A 942 -38.63 8.87 11.04
CA SER A 942 -38.23 8.88 9.64
C SER A 942 -38.11 10.31 9.09
N GLU A 943 -39.07 11.18 9.43
CA GLU A 943 -39.04 12.60 9.08
C GLU A 943 -37.87 13.32 9.75
N LEU A 944 -37.65 13.08 11.05
CA LEU A 944 -36.49 13.59 11.78
C LEU A 944 -35.19 13.11 11.12
N ALA A 945 -35.07 11.82 10.80
CA ALA A 945 -33.89 11.28 10.11
C ALA A 945 -33.68 11.88 8.70
N SER A 946 -34.76 12.21 7.99
CA SER A 946 -34.71 12.87 6.69
C SER A 946 -34.27 14.33 6.77
N SER A 947 -34.54 15.00 7.90
CA SER A 947 -34.13 16.38 8.16
C SER A 947 -32.62 16.53 8.42
N ILE A 948 -31.95 15.44 8.82
CA ILE A 948 -30.54 15.44 9.20
C ILE A 948 -29.64 15.39 7.95
N LYS A 949 -29.03 16.54 7.65
CA LYS A 949 -28.09 16.69 6.55
C LYS A 949 -26.68 16.26 7.01
N HIS A 950 -26.03 15.39 6.21
CA HIS A 950 -24.64 14.93 6.35
C HIS A 950 -24.20 14.29 7.70
N PRO A 951 -24.73 13.10 8.09
CA PRO A 951 -24.38 12.42 9.35
C PRO A 951 -22.88 12.17 9.60
N PHE A 952 -22.11 11.86 8.53
CA PHE A 952 -20.64 11.65 8.62
C PHE A 952 -19.85 12.94 8.84
N ARG A 953 -20.41 14.09 8.47
CA ARG A 953 -19.82 15.38 8.80
C ARG A 953 -20.19 15.77 10.22
N ASN A 954 -21.42 15.47 10.63
CA ASN A 954 -21.93 15.80 11.95
C ASN A 954 -21.19 15.00 13.03
N ILE A 955 -20.88 13.71 12.82
CA ILE A 955 -20.12 12.91 13.81
C ILE A 955 -18.70 13.45 14.09
N LEU A 956 -18.14 14.29 13.21
CA LEU A 956 -16.85 14.96 13.43
C LEU A 956 -16.97 16.21 14.32
N GLU A 957 -18.19 16.65 14.64
CA GLU A 957 -18.43 17.79 15.52
C GLU A 957 -18.02 17.50 16.97
N LYS A 958 -17.65 18.55 17.71
CA LYS A 958 -17.18 18.43 19.11
C LYS A 958 -18.18 17.72 20.04
N ARG A 959 -19.48 17.88 19.77
CA ARG A 959 -20.58 17.25 20.54
C ARG A 959 -20.54 15.72 20.48
N TYR A 960 -20.00 15.13 19.40
CA TYR A 960 -20.03 13.69 19.14
C TYR A 960 -18.66 13.01 19.24
N ARG A 961 -17.67 13.71 19.81
CA ARG A 961 -16.31 13.18 20.01
C ARG A 961 -16.24 11.92 20.86
N PRO A 962 -16.92 11.80 22.03
CA PRO A 962 -16.87 10.55 22.79
C PRO A 962 -17.37 9.36 21.97
N GLU A 963 -18.47 9.56 21.25
CA GLU A 963 -19.09 8.56 20.40
C GLU A 963 -18.18 8.15 19.24
N LEU A 964 -17.53 9.11 18.57
CA LEU A 964 -16.57 8.84 17.49
C LEU A 964 -15.34 8.07 17.98
N VAL A 965 -14.79 8.45 19.14
CA VAL A 965 -13.64 7.76 19.74
C VAL A 965 -14.02 6.31 20.04
N MET A 966 -15.17 6.07 20.67
CA MET A 966 -15.66 4.71 20.93
C MET A 966 -15.94 3.94 19.63
N ALA A 967 -16.43 4.61 18.58
CA ALA A 967 -16.68 4.01 17.27
C ALA A 967 -15.43 3.38 16.66
N ILE A 968 -14.25 3.96 16.90
CA ILE A 968 -12.96 3.54 16.34
C ILE A 968 -12.24 2.57 17.29
N PHE A 969 -12.12 2.92 18.58
CA PHE A 969 -11.31 2.13 19.51
C PHE A 969 -11.95 0.81 19.93
N MET A 970 -13.28 0.75 20.12
CA MET A 970 -13.95 -0.50 20.50
C MET A 970 -13.70 -1.65 19.50
N PRO A 971 -13.95 -1.48 18.19
CA PRO A 971 -13.67 -2.53 17.21
C PRO A 971 -12.17 -2.78 17.01
N THR A 972 -11.34 -1.74 17.10
CA THR A 972 -9.87 -1.90 17.02
C THR A 972 -9.38 -2.82 18.13
N PHE A 973 -9.79 -2.55 19.37
CA PHE A 973 -9.42 -3.37 20.52
C PHE A 973 -9.98 -4.78 20.44
N GLN A 974 -11.21 -4.95 19.96
CA GLN A 974 -11.79 -6.27 19.75
C GLN A 974 -10.89 -7.16 18.86
N ILE A 975 -10.30 -6.61 17.79
CA ILE A 975 -9.39 -7.36 16.91
C ILE A 975 -7.99 -7.51 17.52
N LEU A 976 -7.47 -6.45 18.15
CA LEU A 976 -6.14 -6.47 18.81
C LEU A 976 -6.08 -7.36 20.06
N THR A 977 -7.19 -7.96 20.48
CA THR A 977 -7.16 -9.05 21.47
C THR A 977 -6.36 -10.27 20.98
N GLY A 978 -6.20 -10.44 19.66
CA GLY A 978 -5.56 -11.61 19.06
C GLY A 978 -6.50 -12.80 18.84
N ILE A 979 -7.80 -12.65 19.11
CA ILE A 979 -8.80 -13.74 18.94
C ILE A 979 -8.86 -14.25 17.50
N ASN A 980 -8.87 -13.35 16.51
CA ASN A 980 -8.98 -13.73 15.10
C ASN A 980 -7.75 -14.51 14.65
N SER A 981 -6.56 -14.17 15.15
CA SER A 981 -5.35 -14.94 14.89
C SER A 981 -5.44 -16.36 15.44
N ILE A 982 -5.98 -16.51 16.66
CA ILE A 982 -6.20 -17.82 17.27
C ILE A 982 -7.27 -18.58 16.48
N LEU A 983 -8.38 -17.96 16.07
CA LEU A 983 -9.44 -18.66 15.34
C LEU A 983 -9.05 -19.04 13.90
N PHE A 984 -8.31 -18.18 13.20
CA PHE A 984 -7.84 -18.45 11.82
C PHE A 984 -6.73 -19.48 11.77
N TYR A 985 -5.88 -19.54 12.79
CA TYR A 985 -4.67 -20.36 12.75
C TYR A 985 -4.57 -21.34 13.92
N ALA A 986 -5.64 -21.57 14.69
CA ALA A 986 -5.64 -22.53 15.82
C ALA A 986 -5.12 -23.92 15.43
N PRO A 987 -5.62 -24.57 14.35
CA PRO A 987 -5.11 -25.87 13.94
C PRO A 987 -3.61 -25.84 13.61
N VAL A 988 -3.16 -24.77 12.96
CA VAL A 988 -1.75 -24.53 12.63
C VAL A 988 -0.92 -24.36 13.90
N LEU A 989 -1.39 -23.55 14.85
CA LEU A 989 -0.74 -23.29 16.12
C LEU A 989 -0.62 -24.57 16.96
N PHE A 990 -1.69 -25.35 17.10
CA PHE A 990 -1.65 -26.65 17.78
C PHE A 990 -0.72 -27.63 17.08
N GLN A 991 -0.71 -27.65 15.74
CA GLN A 991 0.20 -28.50 14.98
C GLN A 991 1.66 -28.09 15.14
N THR A 992 1.96 -26.78 15.21
CA THR A 992 3.31 -26.32 15.51
C THR A 992 3.77 -26.76 16.90
N MET A 993 2.87 -26.83 17.89
CA MET A 993 3.17 -27.26 19.26
C MET A 993 3.42 -28.77 19.44
N GLY A 994 3.39 -29.55 18.35
CA GLY A 994 3.66 -31.00 18.36
C GLY A 994 2.40 -31.87 18.43
N PHE A 995 1.20 -31.28 18.33
CA PHE A 995 -0.01 -32.09 18.17
C PHE A 995 -0.11 -32.68 16.76
N GLY A 996 -0.48 -33.96 16.69
CA GLY A 996 -0.86 -34.59 15.43
C GLY A 996 -2.08 -33.91 14.80
N ARG A 997 -2.21 -34.03 13.48
CA ARG A 997 -3.25 -33.38 12.66
C ARG A 997 -4.67 -33.51 13.24
N THR A 998 -5.07 -34.72 13.64
CA THR A 998 -6.41 -34.99 14.18
C THR A 998 -6.62 -34.34 15.56
N ALA A 999 -5.57 -34.29 16.39
CA ALA A 999 -5.63 -33.66 17.71
C ALA A 999 -5.69 -32.12 17.62
N SER A 1000 -5.03 -31.53 16.62
CA SER A 1000 -5.08 -30.08 16.36
C SER A 1000 -6.46 -29.62 15.90
N LEU A 1001 -7.08 -30.36 14.97
CA LEU A 1001 -8.44 -30.05 14.50
C LEU A 1001 -9.49 -30.30 15.59
N TYR A 1002 -9.33 -31.35 16.40
CA TYR A 1002 -10.17 -31.59 17.56
C TYR A 1002 -10.07 -30.46 18.61
N SER A 1003 -8.85 -29.99 18.89
CA SER A 1003 -8.62 -28.86 19.81
C SER A 1003 -9.21 -27.55 19.29
N SER A 1004 -9.17 -27.32 17.96
CA SER A 1004 -9.82 -26.16 17.31
C SER A 1004 -11.34 -26.23 17.41
N ALA A 1005 -11.91 -27.41 17.20
CA ALA A 1005 -13.33 -27.70 17.40
C ALA A 1005 -13.80 -27.45 18.83
N LEU A 1006 -13.04 -27.94 19.81
CA LEU A 1006 -13.29 -27.69 21.24
C LEU A 1006 -13.29 -26.19 21.54
N THR A 1007 -12.30 -25.45 21.02
CA THR A 1007 -12.20 -24.00 21.17
C THR A 1007 -13.43 -23.29 20.59
N GLY A 1008 -13.92 -23.71 19.42
CA GLY A 1008 -15.16 -23.20 18.83
C GLY A 1008 -16.41 -23.50 19.67
N GLY A 1009 -16.49 -24.69 20.28
CA GLY A 1009 -17.59 -25.07 21.16
C GLY A 1009 -17.63 -24.25 22.45
N VAL A 1010 -16.45 -23.99 23.04
CA VAL A 1010 -16.30 -23.11 24.22
C VAL A 1010 -16.69 -21.67 23.88
N LEU A 1011 -16.37 -21.18 22.68
CA LEU A 1011 -16.80 -19.86 22.23
C LEU A 1011 -18.33 -19.76 22.11
N ALA A 1012 -18.97 -20.78 21.55
CA ALA A 1012 -20.43 -20.83 21.42
C ALA A 1012 -21.12 -20.88 22.79
N SER A 1013 -20.66 -21.72 23.73
CA SER A 1013 -21.22 -21.78 25.08
C SER A 1013 -21.04 -20.46 25.85
N SER A 1014 -19.88 -19.82 25.69
CA SER A 1014 -19.58 -18.53 26.32
C SER A 1014 -20.52 -17.40 25.86
N THR A 1015 -20.97 -17.42 24.60
CA THR A 1015 -21.95 -16.42 24.15
C THR A 1015 -23.31 -16.50 24.84
N PHE A 1016 -23.77 -17.69 25.23
CA PHE A 1016 -24.98 -17.84 26.04
C PHE A 1016 -24.80 -17.28 27.45
N ILE A 1017 -23.60 -17.44 28.03
CA ILE A 1017 -23.24 -16.84 29.33
C ILE A 1017 -23.29 -15.31 29.22
N SER A 1018 -22.80 -14.73 28.12
CA SER A 1018 -22.89 -13.28 27.89
C SER A 1018 -24.35 -12.79 27.87
N ILE A 1019 -25.22 -13.48 27.12
CA ILE A 1019 -26.64 -13.12 27.01
C ILE A 1019 -27.32 -13.14 28.40
N ALA A 1020 -27.00 -14.13 29.24
CA ALA A 1020 -27.58 -14.23 30.59
C ALA A 1020 -27.04 -13.17 31.58
N THR A 1021 -25.83 -12.65 31.35
CA THR A 1021 -25.10 -11.81 32.33
C THR A 1021 -25.05 -10.32 31.96
N VAL A 1022 -25.13 -9.98 30.67
CA VAL A 1022 -24.95 -8.61 30.14
C VAL A 1022 -25.90 -7.58 30.74
N ASP A 1023 -27.18 -7.96 30.92
CA ASP A 1023 -28.19 -7.07 31.50
C ASP A 1023 -28.22 -7.13 33.03
N ARG A 1024 -27.62 -8.16 33.66
CA ARG A 1024 -27.52 -8.26 35.12
C ARG A 1024 -26.32 -7.50 35.68
N LEU A 1025 -25.13 -7.71 35.12
CA LEU A 1025 -23.86 -7.18 35.67
C LEU A 1025 -23.46 -5.83 35.07
N GLY A 1026 -23.96 -5.47 33.89
CA GLY A 1026 -23.55 -4.26 33.17
C GLY A 1026 -22.37 -4.49 32.21
N ARG A 1027 -22.15 -3.54 31.30
CA ARG A 1027 -21.22 -3.72 30.17
C ARG A 1027 -19.77 -3.49 30.61
N ARG A 1028 -19.53 -2.50 31.47
CA ARG A 1028 -18.18 -2.11 31.89
C ARG A 1028 -17.51 -3.17 32.80
N PRO A 1029 -18.18 -3.74 33.82
CA PRO A 1029 -17.58 -4.81 34.64
C PRO A 1029 -17.21 -6.05 33.83
N LEU A 1030 -18.04 -6.44 32.85
CA LEU A 1030 -17.79 -7.61 31.99
C LEU A 1030 -16.57 -7.42 31.07
N LEU A 1031 -16.39 -6.22 30.51
CA LEU A 1031 -15.20 -5.90 29.70
C LEU A 1031 -13.91 -5.94 30.52
N ILE A 1032 -13.96 -5.45 31.77
CA ILE A 1032 -12.81 -5.41 32.67
C ILE A 1032 -12.46 -6.82 33.17
N SER A 1033 -13.45 -7.58 33.66
CA SER A 1033 -13.22 -8.95 34.15
C SER A 1033 -12.72 -9.88 33.05
N GLY A 1034 -13.32 -9.79 31.85
CA GLY A 1034 -12.87 -10.52 30.67
C GLY A 1034 -11.46 -10.13 30.25
N GLY A 1035 -11.14 -8.82 30.25
CA GLY A 1035 -9.80 -8.31 29.95
C GLY A 1035 -8.72 -8.86 30.89
N ILE A 1036 -8.96 -8.83 32.21
CA ILE A 1036 -8.04 -9.37 33.21
C ILE A 1036 -7.80 -10.88 32.98
N GLN A 1037 -8.87 -11.65 32.78
CA GLN A 1037 -8.77 -13.08 32.52
C GLN A 1037 -7.96 -13.37 31.25
N MET A 1038 -8.17 -12.59 30.18
CA MET A 1038 -7.44 -12.75 28.92
C MET A 1038 -5.94 -12.41 29.08
N ILE A 1039 -5.58 -11.37 29.83
CA ILE A 1039 -4.18 -11.02 30.13
C ILE A 1039 -3.51 -12.18 30.86
N THR A 1040 -4.14 -12.70 31.92
CA THR A 1040 -3.60 -13.83 32.67
C THR A 1040 -3.38 -15.05 31.78
N CYS A 1041 -4.35 -15.39 30.92
CA CYS A 1041 -4.22 -16.52 30.02
C CYS A 1041 -3.09 -16.34 28.98
N GLN A 1042 -2.97 -15.16 28.35
CA GLN A 1042 -1.93 -14.91 27.35
C GLN A 1042 -0.51 -14.88 27.95
N VAL A 1043 -0.35 -14.34 29.16
CA VAL A 1043 0.93 -14.37 29.88
C VAL A 1043 1.31 -15.80 30.25
N ILE A 1044 0.36 -16.61 30.73
CA ILE A 1044 0.60 -18.03 31.03
C ILE A 1044 1.04 -18.79 29.77
N VAL A 1045 0.35 -18.60 28.64
CA VAL A 1045 0.73 -19.23 27.36
C VAL A 1045 2.13 -18.79 26.92
N ALA A 1046 2.43 -17.48 27.00
CA ALA A 1046 3.74 -16.95 26.64
C ALA A 1046 4.87 -17.55 27.50
N ILE A 1047 4.66 -17.70 28.81
CA ILE A 1047 5.65 -18.29 29.73
C ILE A 1047 5.85 -19.78 29.40
N ILE A 1048 4.77 -20.54 29.21
CA ILE A 1048 4.87 -21.98 28.91
C ILE A 1048 5.63 -22.17 27.58
N LEU A 1049 5.28 -21.42 26.54
CA LEU A 1049 5.96 -21.52 25.24
C LEU A 1049 7.40 -21.01 25.29
N GLY A 1050 7.67 -19.92 26.02
CA GLY A 1050 9.03 -19.38 26.16
C GLY A 1050 9.99 -20.31 26.92
N VAL A 1051 9.50 -21.02 27.94
CA VAL A 1051 10.35 -21.87 28.81
C VAL A 1051 10.44 -23.31 28.32
N LYS A 1052 9.36 -23.87 27.75
CA LYS A 1052 9.28 -25.30 27.43
C LYS A 1052 9.32 -25.64 25.94
N PHE A 1053 9.07 -24.69 25.05
CA PHE A 1053 8.90 -24.92 23.61
C PHE A 1053 10.03 -24.31 22.76
N GLY A 1054 11.28 -24.42 23.23
CA GLY A 1054 12.46 -23.89 22.52
C GLY A 1054 12.55 -24.34 21.05
N ASP A 1055 13.33 -23.61 20.24
CA ASP A 1055 13.26 -23.60 18.76
C ASP A 1055 13.18 -24.98 18.05
N ASN A 1056 13.76 -26.03 18.64
CA ASN A 1056 13.80 -27.40 18.09
C ASN A 1056 13.28 -28.49 19.07
N ARG A 1057 12.44 -28.16 20.07
CA ARG A 1057 11.87 -29.15 21.02
C ARG A 1057 10.35 -29.23 20.90
N GLU A 1058 9.82 -30.46 20.85
CA GLU A 1058 8.38 -30.70 20.97
C GLU A 1058 7.94 -30.57 22.44
N LEU A 1059 6.74 -30.01 22.65
CA LEU A 1059 6.15 -29.94 23.99
C LEU A 1059 5.74 -31.34 24.45
N SER A 1060 5.99 -31.67 25.72
CA SER A 1060 5.41 -32.86 26.34
C SER A 1060 3.88 -32.80 26.26
N LYS A 1061 3.22 -33.96 26.09
CA LYS A 1061 1.76 -34.07 25.96
C LYS A 1061 1.01 -33.37 27.09
N GLY A 1062 1.54 -33.40 28.33
CA GLY A 1062 0.93 -32.73 29.48
C GLY A 1062 0.92 -31.20 29.37
N PHE A 1063 2.05 -30.59 28.97
CA PHE A 1063 2.12 -29.14 28.77
C PHE A 1063 1.31 -28.69 27.54
N SER A 1064 1.27 -29.53 26.50
CA SER A 1064 0.47 -29.25 25.30
C SER A 1064 -1.03 -29.20 25.62
N ILE A 1065 -1.55 -30.14 26.42
CA ILE A 1065 -2.94 -30.13 26.91
C ILE A 1065 -3.19 -28.90 27.79
N LEU A 1066 -2.26 -28.55 28.67
CA LEU A 1066 -2.37 -27.35 29.50
C LEU A 1066 -2.49 -26.08 28.66
N VAL A 1067 -1.71 -25.93 27.58
CA VAL A 1067 -1.81 -24.78 26.66
C VAL A 1067 -3.17 -24.72 25.98
N VAL A 1068 -3.72 -25.87 25.54
CA VAL A 1068 -5.08 -25.93 24.95
C VAL A 1068 -6.13 -25.48 25.96
N VAL A 1069 -6.05 -25.94 27.22
CA VAL A 1069 -6.98 -25.53 28.29
C VAL A 1069 -6.90 -24.03 28.53
N VAL A 1070 -5.70 -23.46 28.61
CA VAL A 1070 -5.51 -22.01 28.81
C VAL A 1070 -6.01 -21.20 27.62
N ILE A 1071 -5.82 -21.68 26.38
CA ILE A 1071 -6.39 -21.06 25.18
C ILE A 1071 -7.92 -21.14 25.20
N CYS A 1072 -8.51 -22.25 25.64
CA CYS A 1072 -9.97 -22.36 25.80
C CYS A 1072 -10.48 -21.37 26.86
N LEU A 1073 -9.77 -21.19 27.98
CA LEU A 1073 -10.12 -20.17 28.98
C LEU A 1073 -10.00 -18.75 28.43
N PHE A 1074 -9.01 -18.47 27.58
CA PHE A 1074 -8.90 -17.20 26.87
C PHE A 1074 -10.08 -16.97 25.92
N VAL A 1075 -10.48 -17.98 25.13
CA VAL A 1075 -11.59 -17.86 24.19
C VAL A 1075 -12.93 -17.76 24.92
N LEU A 1076 -13.09 -18.48 26.04
CA LEU A 1076 -14.22 -18.30 26.96
C LEU A 1076 -14.26 -16.86 27.45
N ALA A 1077 -13.13 -16.32 27.88
CA ALA A 1077 -13.01 -14.96 28.39
C ALA A 1077 -13.40 -13.90 27.33
N PHE A 1078 -13.06 -14.13 26.07
CA PHE A 1078 -13.49 -13.28 24.97
C PHE A 1078 -15.01 -13.39 24.70
N GLY A 1079 -15.55 -14.62 24.70
CA GLY A 1079 -16.93 -14.91 24.30
C GLY A 1079 -18.01 -14.28 25.21
N TRP A 1080 -17.74 -14.14 26.51
CA TRP A 1080 -18.67 -13.52 27.46
C TRP A 1080 -18.46 -12.01 27.62
N SER A 1081 -17.34 -11.47 27.13
CA SER A 1081 -16.95 -10.05 27.26
C SER A 1081 -16.87 -9.33 25.89
N TRP A 1082 -15.67 -9.14 25.35
CA TRP A 1082 -15.35 -8.34 24.16
C TRP A 1082 -15.99 -8.84 22.87
N GLY A 1083 -16.35 -10.12 22.77
CA GLY A 1083 -17.05 -10.65 21.59
C GLY A 1083 -18.41 -9.98 21.38
N PRO A 1084 -19.41 -10.19 22.26
CA PRO A 1084 -20.73 -9.57 22.14
C PRO A 1084 -20.73 -8.07 22.42
N LEU A 1085 -19.92 -7.61 23.39
CA LEU A 1085 -19.91 -6.20 23.81
C LEU A 1085 -19.24 -5.27 22.80
N GLY A 1086 -18.31 -5.78 21.99
CA GLY A 1086 -17.69 -5.01 20.90
C GLY A 1086 -18.70 -4.52 19.85
N TRP A 1087 -19.83 -5.22 19.71
CA TRP A 1087 -20.94 -4.83 18.84
C TRP A 1087 -22.04 -4.08 19.58
N THR A 1088 -22.34 -4.51 20.80
CA THR A 1088 -23.46 -3.99 21.61
C THR A 1088 -23.19 -2.55 22.08
N VAL A 1089 -21.99 -2.27 22.62
CA VAL A 1089 -21.66 -0.94 23.17
C VAL A 1089 -21.73 0.16 22.09
N PRO A 1090 -21.08 0.02 20.91
CA PRO A 1090 -21.27 0.99 19.84
C PRO A 1090 -22.74 1.19 19.46
N SER A 1091 -23.61 0.18 19.61
CA SER A 1091 -25.03 0.31 19.22
C SER A 1091 -25.87 1.10 20.23
N GLU A 1092 -25.44 1.14 21.49
CA GLU A 1092 -26.12 1.83 22.58
C GLU A 1092 -25.65 3.29 22.74
N ILE A 1093 -24.43 3.64 22.31
CA ILE A 1093 -23.85 4.96 22.57
C ILE A 1093 -24.25 6.07 21.59
N PHE A 1094 -24.70 5.72 20.37
CA PHE A 1094 -24.93 6.74 19.35
C PHE A 1094 -26.37 7.29 19.39
N PRO A 1095 -26.53 8.62 19.42
CA PRO A 1095 -27.83 9.26 19.24
C PRO A 1095 -28.34 9.04 17.82
N LEU A 1096 -29.66 9.14 17.64
CA LEU A 1096 -30.36 8.81 16.39
C LEU A 1096 -29.74 9.50 15.16
N GLU A 1097 -29.26 10.73 15.33
CA GLU A 1097 -28.73 11.56 14.23
C GLU A 1097 -27.48 10.99 13.54
N ILE A 1098 -26.60 10.36 14.32
CA ILE A 1098 -25.28 9.88 13.85
C ILE A 1098 -25.11 8.38 14.01
N ARG A 1099 -26.11 7.67 14.54
CA ARG A 1099 -26.05 6.23 14.83
C ARG A 1099 -25.61 5.39 13.66
N SER A 1100 -26.13 5.70 12.48
CA SER A 1100 -25.74 5.09 11.22
C SER A 1100 -24.26 5.24 10.87
N ALA A 1101 -23.76 6.47 10.94
CA ALA A 1101 -22.41 6.83 10.59
C ALA A 1101 -21.43 6.21 11.59
N GLY A 1102 -21.74 6.30 12.89
CA GLY A 1102 -20.95 5.68 13.95
C GLY A 1102 -20.88 4.16 13.81
N GLN A 1103 -22.03 3.51 13.61
CA GLN A 1103 -22.11 2.06 13.41
C GLN A 1103 -21.36 1.60 12.16
N SER A 1104 -21.45 2.36 11.09
CA SER A 1104 -20.73 2.13 9.84
C SER A 1104 -19.21 2.19 10.05
N ILE A 1105 -18.72 3.24 10.73
CA ILE A 1105 -17.31 3.39 11.09
C ILE A 1105 -16.84 2.18 11.91
N THR A 1106 -17.64 1.73 12.88
CA THR A 1106 -17.27 0.59 13.72
C THR A 1106 -17.01 -0.70 12.93
N VAL A 1107 -17.86 -1.04 11.96
CA VAL A 1107 -17.64 -2.25 11.14
C VAL A 1107 -16.46 -2.06 10.20
N SER A 1108 -16.25 -0.86 9.63
CA SER A 1108 -15.15 -0.60 8.71
C SER A 1108 -13.82 -0.81 9.40
N VAL A 1109 -13.70 -0.25 10.60
CA VAL A 1109 -12.53 -0.39 11.44
C VAL A 1109 -12.33 -1.85 11.82
N ASN A 1110 -13.39 -2.57 12.19
CA ASN A 1110 -13.32 -4.00 12.50
C ASN A 1110 -12.78 -4.83 11.30
N LEU A 1111 -13.33 -4.64 10.09
CA LEU A 1111 -12.90 -5.35 8.89
C LEU A 1111 -11.47 -4.97 8.47
N LEU A 1112 -11.11 -3.69 8.57
CA LEU A 1112 -9.77 -3.20 8.27
C LEU A 1112 -8.71 -3.82 9.20
N PHE A 1113 -8.93 -3.77 10.51
CA PHE A 1113 -7.98 -4.37 11.46
C PHE A 1113 -7.96 -5.90 11.34
N THR A 1114 -9.09 -6.54 11.01
CA THR A 1114 -9.11 -7.98 10.72
C THR A 1114 -8.26 -8.32 9.51
N PHE A 1115 -8.32 -7.52 8.44
CA PHE A 1115 -7.45 -7.66 7.27
C PHE A 1115 -5.97 -7.50 7.64
N ILE A 1116 -5.61 -6.44 8.37
CA ILE A 1116 -4.22 -6.16 8.78
C ILE A 1116 -3.65 -7.33 9.58
N ILE A 1117 -4.37 -7.81 10.59
CA ILE A 1117 -3.92 -8.94 11.41
C ILE A 1117 -3.88 -10.24 10.58
N ALA A 1118 -4.88 -10.53 9.75
CA ALA A 1118 -4.89 -11.72 8.92
C ALA A 1118 -3.70 -11.78 7.95
N GLN A 1119 -3.29 -10.64 7.38
CA GLN A 1119 -2.14 -10.54 6.48
C GLN A 1119 -0.80 -10.61 7.23
N ALA A 1120 -0.69 -9.94 8.38
CA ALA A 1120 0.58 -9.80 9.10
C ALA A 1120 0.89 -10.96 10.06
N PHE A 1121 -0.11 -11.70 10.53
CA PHE A 1121 0.04 -12.63 11.65
C PHE A 1121 1.09 -13.71 11.43
N LEU A 1122 1.14 -14.36 10.25
CA LEU A 1122 2.11 -15.43 9.99
C LEU A 1122 3.56 -14.93 10.01
N SER A 1123 3.80 -13.72 9.49
CA SER A 1123 5.11 -13.08 9.54
C SER A 1123 5.46 -12.62 10.96
N LEU A 1124 4.49 -12.07 11.70
CA LEU A 1124 4.67 -11.70 13.11
C LEU A 1124 4.97 -12.94 13.98
N LEU A 1125 4.30 -14.06 13.74
CA LEU A 1125 4.54 -15.31 14.47
C LEU A 1125 5.97 -15.84 14.23
N CYS A 1126 6.44 -15.77 12.98
CA CYS A 1126 7.79 -16.17 12.63
C CYS A 1126 8.86 -15.26 13.27
N SER A 1127 8.64 -13.95 13.32
CA SER A 1127 9.60 -12.99 13.90
C SER A 1127 9.56 -12.90 15.43
N PHE A 1128 8.37 -12.80 16.04
CA PHE A 1128 8.19 -12.61 17.49
C PHE A 1128 8.12 -13.93 18.28
N LYS A 1129 7.92 -15.09 17.63
CA LYS A 1129 7.78 -16.40 18.28
C LYS A 1129 6.74 -16.34 19.42
N PHE A 1130 7.08 -16.81 20.63
CA PHE A 1130 6.21 -16.72 21.82
C PHE A 1130 5.89 -15.27 22.24
N GLY A 1131 6.73 -14.30 21.87
CA GLY A 1131 6.55 -12.88 22.19
C GLY A 1131 5.29 -12.26 21.60
N ILE A 1132 4.67 -12.90 20.59
CA ILE A 1132 3.40 -12.45 20.02
C ILE A 1132 2.24 -12.47 21.04
N PHE A 1133 2.26 -13.41 21.99
CA PHE A 1133 1.25 -13.47 23.05
C PHE A 1133 1.44 -12.35 24.07
N LEU A 1134 2.69 -11.95 24.34
CA LEU A 1134 2.98 -10.77 25.17
C LEU A 1134 2.59 -9.47 24.47
N PHE A 1135 2.77 -9.39 23.15
CA PHE A 1135 2.29 -8.26 22.35
C PHE A 1135 0.78 -8.09 22.47
N PHE A 1136 0.00 -9.16 22.33
CA PHE A 1136 -1.44 -9.09 22.55
C PHE A 1136 -1.79 -8.78 24.00
N ALA A 1137 -1.06 -9.32 24.99
CA ALA A 1137 -1.32 -9.03 26.40
C ALA A 1137 -1.10 -7.55 26.75
N ALA A 1138 -0.09 -6.91 26.14
CA ALA A 1138 0.14 -5.47 26.27
C ALA A 1138 -1.04 -4.67 25.71
N TRP A 1139 -1.56 -5.03 24.53
CA TRP A 1139 -2.76 -4.40 23.96
C TRP A 1139 -4.01 -4.64 24.79
N ILE A 1140 -4.19 -5.84 25.38
CA ILE A 1140 -5.31 -6.12 26.29
C ILE A 1140 -5.21 -5.29 27.56
N THR A 1141 -4.00 -5.04 28.05
CA THR A 1141 -3.78 -4.15 29.19
C THR A 1141 -4.18 -2.71 28.85
N ILE A 1142 -3.75 -2.21 27.69
CA ILE A 1142 -4.09 -0.87 27.20
C ILE A 1142 -5.61 -0.72 27.02
N MET A 1143 -6.29 -1.70 26.39
CA MET A 1143 -7.74 -1.62 26.16
C MET A 1143 -8.54 -1.74 27.46
N THR A 1144 -8.09 -2.56 28.41
CA THR A 1144 -8.76 -2.71 29.71
C THR A 1144 -8.65 -1.43 30.53
N LEU A 1145 -7.48 -0.78 30.50
CA LEU A 1145 -7.27 0.54 31.08
C LEU A 1145 -8.12 1.61 30.38
N PHE A 1146 -8.20 1.56 29.05
CA PHE A 1146 -9.01 2.49 28.29
C PHE A 1146 -10.51 2.39 28.67
N VAL A 1147 -11.05 1.17 28.75
CA VAL A 1147 -12.45 0.94 29.15
C VAL A 1147 -12.68 1.33 30.61
N SER A 1148 -11.72 1.07 31.51
CA SER A 1148 -11.87 1.45 32.91
C SER A 1148 -11.89 2.97 33.09
N VAL A 1149 -11.17 3.74 32.28
CA VAL A 1149 -11.03 5.19 32.41
C VAL A 1149 -12.07 5.98 31.60
N PHE A 1150 -12.40 5.53 30.38
CA PHE A 1150 -13.14 6.34 29.41
C PHE A 1150 -14.55 5.84 29.10
N LEU A 1151 -14.91 4.58 29.38
CA LEU A 1151 -16.24 4.06 29.07
C LEU A 1151 -17.19 4.23 30.27
N PRO A 1152 -18.24 5.07 30.19
CA PRO A 1152 -19.32 5.07 31.18
C PRO A 1152 -20.17 3.80 31.06
N GLU A 1153 -20.85 3.43 32.15
CA GLU A 1153 -21.80 2.31 32.12
C GLU A 1153 -23.02 2.68 31.26
N THR A 1154 -23.41 1.80 30.33
CA THR A 1154 -24.54 1.99 29.41
C THR A 1154 -25.78 1.19 29.81
N LYS A 1155 -25.67 0.30 30.80
CA LYS A 1155 -26.76 -0.57 31.25
C LYS A 1155 -28.01 0.23 31.65
N GLY A 1156 -29.13 -0.07 30.99
CA GLY A 1156 -30.46 0.42 31.36
C GLY A 1156 -30.71 1.90 31.06
N ILE A 1157 -29.83 2.54 30.28
CA ILE A 1157 -29.91 3.96 29.94
C ILE A 1157 -30.60 4.11 28.58
N PRO A 1158 -31.71 4.88 28.49
CA PRO A 1158 -32.31 5.22 27.21
C PRO A 1158 -31.30 5.90 26.28
N ILE A 1159 -31.29 5.54 24.99
CA ILE A 1159 -30.26 6.00 24.05
C ILE A 1159 -30.22 7.54 23.93
N GLU A 1160 -31.35 8.20 24.09
CA GLU A 1160 -31.48 9.67 24.06
C GLU A 1160 -30.83 10.34 25.29
N GLU A 1161 -30.77 9.63 26.42
CA GLU A 1161 -30.18 10.11 27.67
C GLU A 1161 -28.66 9.82 27.74
N MET A 1162 -28.10 9.13 26.74
CA MET A 1162 -26.68 8.82 26.69
C MET A 1162 -25.79 10.08 26.65
N THR A 1163 -26.25 11.14 25.99
CA THR A 1163 -25.54 12.43 25.97
C THR A 1163 -25.38 13.03 27.37
N PHE A 1164 -26.34 12.79 28.28
CA PHE A 1164 -26.24 13.22 29.68
C PHE A 1164 -25.16 12.43 30.43
N MET A 1165 -25.01 11.13 30.15
CA MET A 1165 -23.96 10.30 30.75
C MET A 1165 -22.56 10.76 30.35
N TRP A 1166 -22.36 11.12 29.08
CA TRP A 1166 -21.10 11.70 28.63
C TRP A 1166 -20.79 13.03 29.33
N ARG A 1167 -21.81 13.84 29.63
CA ARG A 1167 -21.68 15.10 30.38
C ARG A 1167 -21.43 14.91 31.88
N ARG A 1168 -21.87 13.80 32.47
CA ARG A 1168 -21.56 13.43 33.86
C ARG A 1168 -20.15 12.88 34.03
N HIS A 1169 -19.57 12.30 32.98
CA HIS A 1169 -18.27 11.67 33.04
C HIS A 1169 -17.14 12.70 33.26
N TRP A 1170 -16.24 12.41 34.22
CA TRP A 1170 -15.22 13.36 34.70
C TRP A 1170 -14.30 13.91 33.59
N PHE A 1171 -13.97 13.08 32.60
CA PHE A 1171 -13.16 13.43 31.44
C PHE A 1171 -13.98 14.05 30.30
N TRP A 1172 -15.00 13.32 29.79
CA TRP A 1172 -15.80 13.74 28.64
C TRP A 1172 -16.56 15.04 28.85
N LYS A 1173 -16.93 15.38 30.08
CA LYS A 1173 -17.53 16.69 30.41
C LYS A 1173 -16.64 17.88 30.04
N ARG A 1174 -15.31 17.72 30.06
CA ARG A 1174 -14.33 18.76 29.69
C ARG A 1174 -14.17 18.90 28.16
N VAL A 1175 -14.58 17.88 27.41
CA VAL A 1175 -14.45 17.80 25.96
C VAL A 1175 -15.74 18.24 25.26
N LEU A 1176 -16.90 17.97 25.89
CA LEU A 1176 -18.21 18.38 25.40
C LEU A 1176 -18.46 19.87 25.63
N PRO A 1177 -19.16 20.57 24.71
CA PRO A 1177 -19.58 21.96 24.93
C PRO A 1177 -20.58 22.07 26.10
N ALA A 1178 -20.54 23.20 26.82
CA ALA A 1178 -21.47 23.52 27.90
C ALA A 1178 -22.93 23.48 27.42
N ALA A 1179 -23.86 23.08 28.30
CA ALA A 1179 -25.28 23.06 27.98
C ALA A 1179 -25.74 24.49 27.63
N ALA A 1180 -26.33 24.67 26.45
CA ALA A 1180 -27.13 25.85 26.15
C ALA A 1180 -28.48 25.74 26.85
#